data_AF-M6UMN1-F1
#
_entry.id   AF-M6UMN1-F1
#
_cell.length_a   1.000
_cell.length_b   1.000
_cell.length_c   1.000
_cell.angle_alpha   90.00
_cell.angle_beta   90.00
_cell.angle_gamma   90.00
#
_symmetry.space_group_name_H-M   'P 1'
#
loop_
_entity.id
_entity.type
_entity.pdbx_description
1 polymer ?
#
loop_
_entity_poly.entity_id
_entity_poly.type
_entity_poly.pdbx_seq_one_letter_code
_entity_poly.pdbx_strand_id
1 'polypeptide(L)'
;MKSLRHIRKSLYKNRIKVITVLLLLILISSLFTLLFILVRRDFYKDFILTEIEKKTGLEVKVNSSDLVLLPFPGIELDTVEVRKGNLIVGISDRIKINISWFGLLGQKVEIRDIYISGGKINLHKHKDGSIDIIEFFQQEKHDLESVHQTQTVKIFDPSFTAEDASFNPKEIFKMGLKNVQIENFHVYYQDDTHNRTYGIYLWNSALGISFYGNAIDLTLQGKLDDQSFQIYGSADLNEFPITLENLKFQSTIILDKCSLSIFRDLLVIFPNADFSKTILNGTVKIKKAPNETINFNVIAQGKNFAYKGGNPFGDIKINTELRLDIPNKKLDFPYISVVWPGIAEGSAKGTILWNYKTNASFQITANYLDYHSVFRLAKLFEFTKKFDNPNRPNGVFYFSADLKNVYALKHRFPVLKAEVKYAYPWIQISSFHAYIYNGEILGKSKINPFKSKFEVQGEVYRIQSDRVLMPYVNDQIISGNMFSKFNFTTEVHNQSSDFLAEFFRNMEGSGNFQILNGELLGYANFMIPVLNTLGKIVSFNGIDGRKVEFSSLKSNFKIENNRFYFQDLKLQGNGLEADGKGNISFEKDVDLILNLRLGGNIVGKALKIPIIYKGRFKQSIPYIDPIWLGSVFAGSTIFAPFFTLVGGPYGGGIAGSVVSEYVRDAWEGFKGLFASKEKNKKK
;
A
#
# COMPACT_ATOMS: atom_id res chain seq x y z
N MET A 1 -70.56 57.39 -49.71
CA MET A 1 -70.41 56.06 -50.33
C MET A 1 -69.04 55.74 -50.98
N LYS A 2 -68.12 56.70 -51.23
CA LYS A 2 -66.79 56.41 -51.81
C LYS A 2 -65.76 55.79 -50.82
N SER A 3 -65.85 56.10 -49.52
CA SER A 3 -64.95 55.56 -48.47
C SER A 3 -65.09 54.03 -48.28
N LEU A 4 -66.33 53.52 -48.22
CA LEU A 4 -66.61 52.07 -48.09
C LEU A 4 -66.11 51.23 -49.28
N ARG A 5 -66.11 51.79 -50.50
CA ARG A 5 -65.56 51.08 -51.69
C ARG A 5 -64.02 50.99 -51.66
N HIS A 6 -63.33 51.99 -51.11
CA HIS A 6 -61.87 51.93 -50.96
C HIS A 6 -61.43 50.93 -49.90
N ILE A 7 -62.14 50.86 -48.77
CA ILE A 7 -61.90 49.88 -47.71
C ILE A 7 -62.12 48.45 -48.24
N ARG A 8 -63.18 48.23 -49.03
CA ARG A 8 -63.49 46.90 -49.62
C ARG A 8 -62.44 46.45 -50.65
N LYS A 9 -61.88 47.37 -51.44
CA LYS A 9 -60.83 47.07 -52.44
C LYS A 9 -59.44 46.85 -51.79
N SER A 10 -59.15 47.55 -50.69
CA SER A 10 -57.93 47.36 -49.88
C SER A 10 -57.97 46.04 -49.11
N LEU A 11 -59.12 45.69 -48.52
CA LEU A 11 -59.35 44.40 -47.84
C LEU A 11 -59.20 43.20 -48.78
N TYR A 12 -59.59 43.32 -50.06
CA TYR A 12 -59.46 42.22 -51.02
C TYR A 12 -58.01 41.97 -51.46
N LYS A 13 -57.22 43.04 -51.65
CA LYS A 13 -55.80 42.97 -52.04
C LYS A 13 -54.90 42.46 -50.90
N ASN A 14 -55.25 42.79 -49.65
CA ASN A 14 -54.52 42.38 -48.45
C ASN A 14 -55.24 41.30 -47.63
N ARG A 15 -56.22 40.58 -48.22
CA ARG A 15 -57.09 39.61 -47.53
C ARG A 15 -56.31 38.59 -46.70
N ILE A 16 -55.20 38.07 -47.23
CA ILE A 16 -54.34 37.12 -46.53
C ILE A 16 -53.69 37.81 -45.33
N LYS A 17 -53.07 38.98 -45.49
CA LYS A 17 -52.44 39.72 -44.39
C LYS A 17 -53.44 40.11 -43.30
N VAL A 18 -54.66 40.52 -43.66
CA VAL A 18 -55.70 40.86 -42.69
C VAL A 18 -56.17 39.62 -41.95
N ILE A 19 -56.41 38.50 -42.64
CA ILE A 19 -56.76 37.22 -42.01
C ILE A 19 -55.64 36.72 -41.10
N THR A 20 -54.37 36.83 -41.52
CA THR A 20 -53.21 36.45 -40.69
C THR A 20 -53.10 37.31 -39.44
N VAL A 21 -53.30 38.64 -39.55
CA VAL A 21 -53.29 39.54 -38.40
C VAL A 21 -54.48 39.28 -37.47
N LEU A 22 -55.66 38.97 -38.00
CA LEU A 22 -56.85 38.63 -37.21
C LEU A 22 -56.69 37.28 -36.51
N LEU A 23 -56.13 36.27 -37.18
CA LEU A 23 -55.76 34.99 -36.57
C LEU A 23 -54.70 35.18 -35.50
N LEU A 24 -53.69 36.03 -35.73
CA LEU A 24 -52.67 36.35 -34.74
C LEU A 24 -53.29 37.08 -33.53
N LEU A 25 -54.22 38.01 -33.74
CA LEU A 25 -54.93 38.73 -32.68
C LEU A 25 -55.86 37.81 -31.89
N ILE A 26 -56.56 36.89 -32.55
CA ILE A 26 -57.39 35.87 -31.89
C ILE A 26 -56.51 34.89 -31.13
N LEU A 27 -55.37 34.49 -31.70
CA LEU A 27 -54.39 33.64 -31.03
C LEU A 27 -53.82 34.35 -29.80
N ILE A 28 -53.40 35.60 -29.91
CA ILE A 28 -52.87 36.42 -28.80
C ILE A 28 -53.95 36.64 -27.75
N SER A 29 -55.19 36.97 -28.15
CA SER A 29 -56.31 37.18 -27.22
C SER A 29 -56.72 35.88 -26.53
N SER A 30 -56.69 34.74 -27.22
CA SER A 30 -56.92 33.40 -26.67
C SER A 30 -55.80 33.01 -25.72
N LEU A 31 -54.53 33.31 -26.07
CA LEU A 31 -53.38 33.12 -25.21
C LEU A 31 -53.50 33.99 -23.94
N PHE A 32 -53.97 35.22 -24.08
CA PHE A 32 -54.16 36.19 -22.99
C PHE A 32 -55.30 35.79 -22.05
N THR A 33 -56.42 35.27 -22.58
CA THR A 33 -57.51 34.73 -21.74
C THR A 33 -57.11 33.42 -21.06
N LEU A 34 -56.35 32.54 -21.73
CA LEU A 34 -55.77 31.35 -21.09
C LEU A 34 -54.84 31.75 -19.94
N LEU A 35 -54.00 32.77 -20.14
CA LEU A 35 -53.14 33.36 -19.12
C LEU A 35 -53.94 33.80 -17.89
N PHE A 36 -55.09 34.45 -18.08
CA PHE A 36 -55.94 34.90 -16.97
C PHE A 36 -56.61 33.75 -16.20
N ILE A 37 -56.91 32.63 -16.87
CA ILE A 37 -57.48 31.42 -16.24
C ILE A 37 -56.39 30.65 -15.45
N LEU A 38 -55.15 30.63 -15.95
CA LEU A 38 -53.98 30.05 -15.29
C LEU A 38 -53.51 30.83 -14.04
N VAL A 39 -53.99 32.07 -13.85
CA VAL A 39 -53.59 32.98 -12.75
C VAL A 39 -54.33 32.74 -11.42
N ARG A 40 -55.22 31.74 -11.32
CA ARG A 40 -55.78 31.32 -10.00
C ARG A 40 -54.72 30.64 -9.14
N ARG A 41 -53.91 31.47 -8.49
CA ARG A 41 -52.75 31.15 -7.63
C ARG A 41 -53.05 30.09 -6.58
N ASP A 42 -54.20 30.19 -5.93
CA ASP A 42 -54.56 29.35 -4.78
C ASP A 42 -54.95 27.92 -5.20
N PHE A 43 -55.62 27.76 -6.35
CA PHE A 43 -56.12 26.45 -6.80
C PHE A 43 -54.99 25.45 -7.07
N TYR A 44 -53.94 25.86 -7.79
CA TYR A 44 -52.83 24.96 -8.12
C TYR A 44 -51.95 24.66 -6.91
N LYS A 45 -51.77 25.62 -6.01
CA LYS A 45 -51.09 25.44 -4.74
C LYS A 45 -51.79 24.38 -3.90
N ASP A 46 -53.07 24.58 -3.63
CA ASP A 46 -53.84 23.68 -2.75
C ASP A 46 -53.96 22.28 -3.35
N PHE A 47 -54.13 22.17 -4.67
CA PHE A 47 -54.14 20.89 -5.36
C PHE A 47 -52.83 20.11 -5.20
N ILE A 48 -51.67 20.75 -5.44
CA ILE A 48 -50.36 20.09 -5.35
C ILE A 48 -50.04 19.70 -3.90
N LEU A 49 -50.26 20.61 -2.94
CA LEU A 49 -49.98 20.33 -1.52
C LEU A 49 -50.86 19.18 -1.00
N THR A 50 -52.15 19.18 -1.35
CA THR A 50 -53.09 18.10 -0.96
C THR A 50 -52.69 16.76 -1.57
N GLU A 51 -52.27 16.74 -2.83
CA GLU A 51 -51.87 15.48 -3.49
C GLU A 51 -50.54 14.94 -2.92
N ILE A 52 -49.59 15.81 -2.57
CA ILE A 52 -48.35 15.42 -1.87
C ILE A 52 -48.69 14.79 -0.52
N GLU A 53 -49.53 15.45 0.29
CA GLU A 53 -49.94 14.94 1.60
C GLU A 53 -50.65 13.59 1.47
N LYS A 54 -51.60 13.47 0.53
CA LYS A 54 -52.35 12.23 0.29
C LYS A 54 -51.46 11.05 -0.13
N LYS A 55 -50.40 11.30 -0.90
CA LYS A 55 -49.51 10.24 -1.42
C LYS A 55 -48.32 9.91 -0.52
N THR A 56 -47.85 10.86 0.28
CA THR A 56 -46.62 10.71 1.08
C THR A 56 -46.85 10.73 2.58
N GLY A 57 -48.03 11.18 3.03
CA GLY A 57 -48.33 11.41 4.44
C GLY A 57 -47.54 12.58 5.05
N LEU A 58 -46.93 13.45 4.23
CA LEU A 58 -46.15 14.60 4.65
C LEU A 58 -46.98 15.88 4.52
N GLU A 59 -47.13 16.62 5.63
CA GLU A 59 -47.77 17.94 5.65
C GLU A 59 -46.73 18.98 5.20
N VAL A 60 -47.04 19.74 4.15
CA VAL A 60 -46.15 20.77 3.60
C VAL A 60 -46.72 22.15 3.90
N LYS A 61 -46.10 22.87 4.85
CA LYS A 61 -46.44 24.25 5.17
C LYS A 61 -45.59 25.21 4.36
N VAL A 62 -46.22 26.24 3.81
CA VAL A 62 -45.57 27.24 2.95
C VAL A 62 -45.98 28.63 3.43
N ASN A 63 -45.02 29.52 3.63
CA ASN A 63 -45.28 30.90 4.06
C ASN A 63 -45.88 31.75 2.92
N SER A 64 -45.14 31.86 1.80
CA SER A 64 -45.60 32.56 0.60
C SER A 64 -45.38 31.72 -0.65
N SER A 65 -46.16 32.00 -1.68
CA SER A 65 -46.06 31.30 -2.95
C SER A 65 -46.35 32.22 -4.12
N ASP A 66 -45.52 32.14 -5.15
CA ASP A 66 -45.62 32.92 -6.37
C ASP A 66 -45.78 32.00 -7.60
N LEU A 67 -46.59 32.45 -8.56
CA LEU A 67 -46.67 31.82 -9.88
C LEU A 67 -45.59 32.42 -10.77
N VAL A 68 -44.76 31.56 -11.36
CA VAL A 68 -43.77 31.93 -12.37
C VAL A 68 -44.30 31.51 -13.72
N LEU A 69 -44.31 32.41 -14.70
CA LEU A 69 -44.85 32.12 -16.04
C LEU A 69 -43.76 31.97 -17.11
N LEU A 70 -42.61 32.61 -16.91
CA LEU A 70 -41.51 32.64 -17.87
C LEU A 70 -40.17 32.26 -17.22
N PRO A 71 -39.27 31.56 -17.94
CA PRO A 71 -39.49 30.99 -19.28
C PRO A 71 -40.40 29.75 -19.29
N PHE A 72 -40.64 29.14 -18.13
CA PHE A 72 -41.56 28.01 -17.96
C PHE A 72 -42.56 28.30 -16.84
N PRO A 73 -43.82 27.83 -16.98
CA PRO A 73 -44.84 28.00 -15.98
C PRO A 73 -44.50 27.13 -14.78
N GLY A 74 -44.79 27.60 -13.58
CA GLY A 74 -44.44 26.89 -12.36
C GLY A 74 -44.89 27.63 -11.11
N ILE A 75 -44.63 27.00 -9.97
CA ILE A 75 -44.90 27.55 -8.66
C ILE A 75 -43.59 27.67 -7.91
N GLU A 76 -43.42 28.81 -7.29
CA GLU A 76 -42.34 29.13 -6.38
C GLU A 76 -42.91 29.20 -4.97
N LEU A 77 -42.31 28.48 -4.04
CA LEU A 77 -42.72 28.36 -2.65
C LEU A 77 -41.59 28.91 -1.79
N ASP A 78 -41.86 29.92 -0.98
CA ASP A 78 -40.89 30.48 -0.05
C ASP A 78 -41.15 29.95 1.36
N THR A 79 -40.06 29.63 2.07
CA THR A 79 -40.07 29.08 3.43
C THR A 79 -41.00 27.87 3.52
N VAL A 80 -40.52 26.74 3.01
CA VAL A 80 -41.24 25.46 3.01
C VAL A 80 -40.83 24.65 4.23
N GLU A 81 -41.79 24.23 5.04
CA GLU A 81 -41.61 23.33 6.17
C GLU A 81 -42.35 22.02 5.89
N VAL A 82 -41.61 20.91 5.83
CA VAL A 82 -42.16 19.58 5.63
C VAL A 82 -42.25 18.88 6.98
N ARG A 83 -43.45 18.44 7.35
CA ARG A 83 -43.76 17.85 8.66
C ARG A 83 -44.39 16.48 8.53
N LYS A 84 -44.21 15.67 9.57
CA LYS A 84 -45.01 14.47 9.84
C LYS A 84 -45.56 14.58 11.26
N GLY A 85 -46.81 15.02 11.38
CA GLY A 85 -47.41 15.40 12.66
C GLY A 85 -46.59 16.51 13.35
N ASN A 86 -46.01 16.19 14.51
CA ASN A 86 -45.22 17.14 15.29
C ASN A 86 -43.73 17.21 14.89
N LEU A 87 -43.25 16.30 14.04
CA LEU A 87 -41.85 16.26 13.62
C LEU A 87 -41.62 17.09 12.35
N ILE A 88 -40.65 18.00 12.39
CA ILE A 88 -40.16 18.71 11.21
C ILE A 88 -39.12 17.84 10.52
N VAL A 89 -39.47 17.33 9.34
CA VAL A 89 -38.62 16.45 8.52
C VAL A 89 -37.58 17.28 7.76
N GLY A 90 -37.99 18.44 7.24
CA GLY A 90 -37.11 19.33 6.50
C GLY A 90 -37.66 20.73 6.36
N ILE A 91 -36.76 21.67 6.11
CA ILE A 91 -37.06 23.08 5.83
C ILE A 91 -36.30 23.46 4.57
N SER A 92 -36.91 24.24 3.68
CA SER A 92 -36.27 24.83 2.51
C SER A 92 -36.58 26.32 2.47
N ASP A 93 -35.57 27.14 2.15
CA ASP A 93 -35.79 28.58 2.03
C ASP A 93 -36.65 28.89 0.80
N ARG A 94 -36.41 28.16 -0.30
CA ARG A 94 -37.18 28.28 -1.54
C ARG A 94 -37.24 26.96 -2.30
N ILE A 95 -38.45 26.57 -2.73
CA ILE A 95 -38.68 25.47 -3.66
C ILE A 95 -39.39 26.00 -4.90
N LYS A 96 -38.79 25.81 -6.07
CA LYS A 96 -39.39 26.17 -7.36
C LYS A 96 -39.68 24.92 -8.17
N ILE A 97 -40.95 24.73 -8.51
CA ILE A 97 -41.45 23.61 -9.30
C ILE A 97 -41.88 24.15 -10.66
N ASN A 98 -41.12 23.83 -11.71
CA ASN A 98 -41.49 24.16 -13.08
C ASN A 98 -42.32 23.03 -13.70
N ILE A 99 -43.27 23.39 -14.57
CA ILE A 99 -44.17 22.50 -15.28
C ILE A 99 -43.88 22.57 -16.79
N SER A 100 -44.08 21.46 -17.48
CA SER A 100 -43.93 21.35 -18.94
C SER A 100 -45.03 22.12 -19.69
N TRP A 101 -44.64 22.99 -20.64
CA TRP A 101 -45.59 23.65 -21.56
C TRP A 101 -46.40 22.64 -22.38
N PHE A 102 -45.76 21.56 -22.85
CA PHE A 102 -46.43 20.51 -23.61
C PHE A 102 -47.38 19.69 -22.74
N GLY A 103 -47.00 19.45 -21.48
CA GLY A 103 -47.89 18.84 -20.49
C GLY A 103 -49.17 19.67 -20.33
N LEU A 104 -49.04 20.97 -20.10
CA LEU A 104 -50.19 21.88 -19.95
C LEU A 104 -51.08 21.93 -21.19
N LEU A 105 -50.50 22.03 -22.39
CA LEU A 105 -51.25 21.99 -23.65
C LEU A 105 -51.98 20.65 -23.85
N GLY A 106 -51.40 19.55 -23.38
CA GLY A 106 -51.99 18.21 -23.35
C GLY A 106 -52.90 17.94 -22.15
N GLN A 107 -53.24 18.96 -21.35
CA GLN A 107 -54.06 18.88 -20.13
C GLN A 107 -53.51 17.90 -19.07
N LYS A 108 -52.19 17.77 -18.97
CA LYS A 108 -51.50 16.93 -17.98
C LYS A 108 -50.50 17.74 -17.18
N VAL A 109 -50.53 17.63 -15.85
CA VAL A 109 -49.49 18.21 -15.00
C VAL A 109 -48.25 17.33 -15.09
N GLU A 110 -47.22 17.82 -15.76
CA GLU A 110 -45.92 17.15 -15.90
C GLU A 110 -44.85 18.06 -15.30
N ILE A 111 -44.27 17.62 -14.18
CA ILE A 111 -43.18 18.37 -13.53
C ILE A 111 -41.95 18.31 -14.43
N ARG A 112 -41.25 19.42 -14.51
CA ARG A 112 -40.10 19.60 -15.40
C ARG A 112 -38.82 19.65 -14.59
N ASP A 113 -38.77 20.63 -13.70
CA ASP A 113 -37.64 20.83 -12.81
C ASP A 113 -38.16 21.12 -11.41
N ILE A 114 -37.43 20.64 -10.42
CA ILE A 114 -37.55 21.09 -9.03
C ILE A 114 -36.21 21.72 -8.66
N TYR A 115 -36.24 22.98 -8.23
CA TYR A 115 -35.09 23.68 -7.66
C TYR A 115 -35.33 23.86 -6.18
N ILE A 116 -34.40 23.39 -5.36
CA ILE A 116 -34.40 23.52 -3.91
C ILE A 116 -33.22 24.43 -3.58
N SER A 117 -33.50 25.59 -2.98
CA SER A 117 -32.47 26.55 -2.59
C SER A 117 -32.58 26.81 -1.10
N GLY A 118 -31.46 26.66 -0.39
CA GLY A 118 -31.38 26.88 1.04
C GLY A 118 -32.14 25.84 1.87
N GLY A 119 -31.85 25.81 3.17
CA GLY A 119 -32.54 24.96 4.14
C GLY A 119 -31.77 23.71 4.59
N LYS A 120 -32.51 22.80 5.24
CA LYS A 120 -31.97 21.61 5.88
C LYS A 120 -32.95 20.43 5.93
N ILE A 121 -32.43 19.22 5.90
CA ILE A 121 -33.17 17.99 6.20
C ILE A 121 -32.46 17.20 7.30
N ASN A 122 -33.24 16.55 8.15
CA ASN A 122 -32.72 15.61 9.14
C ASN A 122 -33.04 14.20 8.69
N LEU A 123 -32.00 13.37 8.56
CA LEU A 123 -32.09 11.96 8.23
C LEU A 123 -31.61 11.16 9.42
N HIS A 124 -32.41 10.19 9.87
CA HIS A 124 -32.03 9.30 10.95
C HIS A 124 -32.05 7.85 10.43
N LYS A 125 -30.93 7.16 10.59
CA LYS A 125 -30.80 5.72 10.38
C LYS A 125 -30.78 5.02 11.73
N HIS A 126 -31.73 4.10 11.90
CA HIS A 126 -31.87 3.26 13.09
C HIS A 126 -30.87 2.09 13.08
N LYS A 127 -30.74 1.41 14.21
CA LYS A 127 -29.79 0.30 14.38
C LYS A 127 -30.10 -0.93 13.51
N ASP A 128 -31.37 -1.10 13.13
CA ASP A 128 -31.83 -2.17 12.23
C ASP A 128 -31.55 -1.86 10.75
N GLY A 129 -31.05 -0.65 10.45
CA GLY A 129 -30.73 -0.19 9.10
C GLY A 129 -31.89 0.53 8.40
N SER A 130 -33.07 0.68 9.02
CA SER A 130 -34.14 1.50 8.47
C SER A 130 -33.77 2.99 8.52
N ILE A 131 -34.33 3.78 7.60
CA ILE A 131 -34.11 5.22 7.50
C ILE A 131 -35.49 5.89 7.45
N ASP A 132 -35.71 6.88 8.31
CA ASP A 132 -37.01 7.55 8.50
C ASP A 132 -37.72 7.91 7.19
N ILE A 133 -36.97 8.43 6.20
CA ILE A 133 -37.55 8.89 4.93
C ILE A 133 -37.99 7.74 4.02
N ILE A 134 -37.30 6.60 4.05
CA ILE A 134 -37.62 5.47 3.17
C ILE A 134 -38.91 4.78 3.63
N GLU A 135 -39.16 4.73 4.93
CA GLU A 135 -40.41 4.20 5.49
C GLU A 135 -41.64 4.98 5.00
N PHE A 136 -41.48 6.27 4.69
CA PHE A 136 -42.58 7.11 4.17
C PHE A 136 -43.01 6.73 2.75
N PHE A 137 -42.10 6.18 1.94
CA PHE A 137 -42.42 5.73 0.57
C PHE A 137 -42.86 4.27 0.49
N GLN A 138 -42.81 3.52 1.60
CA GLN A 138 -43.13 2.09 1.66
C GLN A 138 -44.51 1.78 2.28
N GLN A 139 -45.29 2.79 2.68
CA GLN A 139 -46.65 2.60 3.19
C GLN A 139 -47.67 2.34 2.06
N GLU A 140 -47.52 1.23 1.35
CA GLU A 140 -48.65 0.53 0.70
C GLU A 140 -48.56 -0.95 1.06
N LYS A 141 -49.07 -1.28 2.26
CA LYS A 141 -49.55 -2.61 2.65
C LYS A 141 -50.05 -2.52 4.10
N HIS A 142 -51.32 -2.16 4.24
CA HIS A 142 -52.29 -2.70 5.19
C HIS A 142 -53.47 -1.73 5.22
N ASP A 143 -54.53 -2.11 4.53
CA ASP A 143 -55.92 -2.06 5.02
C ASP A 143 -56.85 -2.41 3.85
N LEU A 144 -57.13 -3.70 3.72
CA LEU A 144 -58.31 -4.19 3.03
C LEU A 144 -59.47 -4.07 4.02
N GLU A 145 -60.30 -3.04 3.87
CA GLU A 145 -61.76 -3.18 3.73
C GLU A 145 -62.46 -1.81 3.64
N SER A 146 -63.46 -1.76 2.77
CA SER A 146 -64.49 -0.72 2.56
C SER A 146 -64.25 0.33 1.46
N VAL A 147 -64.69 -0.07 0.26
CA VAL A 147 -65.52 0.66 -0.73
C VAL A 147 -65.70 2.18 -0.49
N HIS A 148 -65.05 3.00 -1.30
CA HIS A 148 -65.74 3.95 -2.20
C HIS A 148 -64.81 4.47 -3.31
N GLN A 149 -65.43 4.69 -4.46
CA GLN A 149 -64.88 5.04 -5.76
C GLN A 149 -64.08 6.36 -5.73
N THR A 150 -62.91 6.38 -6.37
CA THR A 150 -62.54 7.24 -7.53
C THR A 150 -61.02 7.27 -7.70
N GLN A 151 -60.51 6.39 -8.56
CA GLN A 151 -59.20 6.57 -9.19
C GLN A 151 -59.42 6.99 -10.63
N THR A 152 -59.31 8.30 -10.87
CA THR A 152 -58.66 8.98 -12.00
C THR A 152 -59.21 10.39 -12.11
N VAL A 153 -58.34 11.37 -12.31
CA VAL A 153 -58.72 12.52 -13.15
C VAL A 153 -57.88 12.45 -14.41
N LYS A 154 -58.36 11.63 -15.34
CA LYS A 154 -58.30 11.94 -16.77
C LYS A 154 -59.73 12.27 -17.17
N ILE A 155 -59.93 13.48 -17.67
CA ILE A 155 -61.17 13.92 -18.28
C ILE A 155 -61.22 13.20 -19.65
N PHE A 156 -61.88 12.03 -19.67
CA PHE A 156 -62.14 11.10 -20.79
C PHE A 156 -60.98 10.21 -21.29
N ASP A 157 -61.05 8.90 -20.98
CA ASP A 157 -60.86 7.79 -21.94
C ASP A 157 -61.35 6.45 -21.31
N PRO A 158 -62.34 5.71 -21.88
CA PRO A 158 -63.03 4.59 -21.22
C PRO A 158 -62.42 3.20 -21.45
N SER A 159 -61.11 3.06 -21.67
CA SER A 159 -60.47 1.77 -21.96
C SER A 159 -59.21 1.53 -21.14
N PHE A 160 -59.35 1.48 -19.81
CA PHE A 160 -58.29 1.01 -18.92
C PHE A 160 -58.83 -0.08 -17.99
N THR A 161 -58.54 -1.34 -18.32
CA THR A 161 -58.76 -2.50 -17.45
C THR A 161 -57.52 -2.74 -16.59
N ALA A 162 -57.72 -2.85 -15.28
CA ALA A 162 -56.69 -3.05 -14.29
C ALA A 162 -56.36 -4.54 -14.13
N GLU A 163 -55.30 -5.02 -14.78
CA GLU A 163 -54.73 -6.35 -14.46
C GLU A 163 -53.19 -6.41 -14.36
N ASP A 164 -52.42 -5.34 -14.63
CA ASP A 164 -50.95 -5.37 -14.48
C ASP A 164 -50.42 -4.28 -13.53
N ALA A 165 -50.60 -4.49 -12.22
CA ALA A 165 -49.90 -3.73 -11.18
C ALA A 165 -48.67 -4.49 -10.70
N SER A 166 -47.70 -4.73 -11.60
CA SER A 166 -46.33 -5.02 -11.20
C SER A 166 -45.51 -3.73 -11.30
N PHE A 167 -44.92 -3.32 -10.18
CA PHE A 167 -44.06 -2.12 -10.07
C PHE A 167 -42.95 -2.18 -11.13
N ASN A 168 -43.08 -1.40 -12.22
CA ASN A 168 -42.04 -1.27 -13.23
C ASN A 168 -41.27 0.05 -13.00
N PRO A 169 -39.98 0.02 -12.60
CA PRO A 169 -39.16 1.21 -12.42
C PRO A 169 -39.12 2.14 -13.64
N LYS A 170 -39.30 1.60 -14.85
CA LYS A 170 -39.39 2.36 -16.09
C LYS A 170 -40.60 3.31 -16.14
N GLU A 171 -41.71 2.94 -15.50
CA GLU A 171 -42.91 3.78 -15.39
C GLU A 171 -42.71 4.93 -14.39
N ILE A 172 -41.94 4.73 -13.31
CA ILE A 172 -41.58 5.78 -12.34
C ILE A 172 -40.65 6.83 -12.99
N PHE A 173 -39.65 6.41 -13.78
CA PHE A 173 -38.78 7.34 -14.51
C PHE A 173 -39.46 8.00 -15.73
N LYS A 174 -40.56 7.42 -16.23
CA LYS A 174 -41.47 8.09 -17.17
C LYS A 174 -42.43 9.06 -16.46
N MET A 175 -42.77 8.82 -15.19
CA MET A 175 -43.60 9.70 -14.37
C MET A 175 -42.82 10.93 -13.89
N GLY A 176 -42.72 11.92 -14.79
CA GLY A 176 -42.87 13.33 -14.44
C GLY A 176 -41.79 14.05 -13.64
N LEU A 177 -40.74 13.43 -13.06
CA LEU A 177 -39.65 14.18 -12.44
C LEU A 177 -38.39 14.10 -13.29
N LYS A 178 -38.05 15.19 -13.98
CA LYS A 178 -36.93 15.21 -14.93
C LYS A 178 -35.67 15.79 -14.31
N ASN A 179 -35.71 16.98 -13.72
CA ASN A 179 -34.53 17.57 -13.08
C ASN A 179 -34.80 17.94 -11.63
N VAL A 180 -33.86 17.62 -10.75
CA VAL A 180 -33.81 18.11 -9.38
C VAL A 180 -32.48 18.83 -9.19
N GLN A 181 -32.54 20.11 -8.82
CA GLN A 181 -31.37 20.92 -8.50
C GLN A 181 -31.44 21.35 -7.05
N ILE A 182 -30.31 21.26 -6.36
CA ILE A 182 -30.14 21.56 -4.96
C ILE A 182 -28.99 22.55 -4.82
N GLU A 183 -29.28 23.68 -4.19
CA GLU A 183 -28.32 24.73 -3.93
C GLU A 183 -28.35 25.13 -2.44
N ASN A 184 -27.17 25.25 -1.83
CA ASN A 184 -26.99 25.70 -0.44
C ASN A 184 -27.81 24.92 0.60
N PHE A 185 -27.87 23.59 0.49
CA PHE A 185 -28.74 22.74 1.31
C PHE A 185 -27.95 21.90 2.32
N HIS A 186 -28.46 21.76 3.55
CA HIS A 186 -27.81 20.97 4.60
C HIS A 186 -28.54 19.64 4.84
N VAL A 187 -27.80 18.54 4.93
CA VAL A 187 -28.31 17.24 5.33
C VAL A 187 -27.62 16.84 6.63
N TYR A 188 -28.39 16.75 7.70
CA TYR A 188 -27.93 16.21 8.98
C TYR A 188 -28.29 14.74 9.02
N TYR A 189 -27.27 13.87 8.90
CA TYR A 189 -27.48 12.42 8.88
C TYR A 189 -26.99 11.80 10.19
N GLN A 190 -27.92 11.31 11.01
CA GLN A 190 -27.63 10.57 12.23
C GLN A 190 -27.64 9.06 11.95
N ASP A 191 -26.54 8.38 12.27
CA ASP A 191 -26.39 6.94 12.17
C ASP A 191 -26.23 6.31 13.56
N ASP A 192 -27.29 5.68 14.07
CA ASP A 192 -27.29 5.03 15.38
C ASP A 192 -26.47 3.74 15.41
N THR A 193 -26.14 3.16 14.25
CA THR A 193 -25.26 1.97 14.20
C THR A 193 -23.83 2.32 14.63
N HIS A 194 -23.38 3.54 14.34
CA HIS A 194 -22.05 4.05 14.70
C HIS A 194 -22.09 5.18 15.74
N ASN A 195 -23.29 5.53 16.23
CA ASN A 195 -23.54 6.64 17.17
C ASN A 195 -22.88 7.95 16.71
N ARG A 196 -23.10 8.31 15.44
CA ARG A 196 -22.45 9.45 14.80
C ARG A 196 -23.42 10.27 13.98
N THR A 197 -23.26 11.59 14.02
CA THR A 197 -23.96 12.54 13.17
C THR A 197 -23.00 13.11 12.14
N TYR A 198 -23.42 13.13 10.89
CA TYR A 198 -22.68 13.66 9.75
C TYR A 198 -23.35 14.94 9.27
N GLY A 199 -22.56 16.01 9.13
CA GLY A 199 -23.01 17.25 8.52
C GLY A 199 -22.63 17.27 7.05
N ILE A 200 -23.61 17.17 6.16
CA ILE A 200 -23.40 17.26 4.71
C ILE A 200 -23.95 18.59 4.23
N TYR A 201 -23.11 19.43 3.65
CA TYR A 201 -23.52 20.64 2.96
C TYR A 201 -23.44 20.41 1.46
N LEU A 202 -24.49 20.69 0.71
CA LEU A 202 -24.56 20.54 -0.74
C LEU A 202 -24.71 21.90 -1.40
N TRP A 203 -23.86 22.19 -2.38
CA TRP A 203 -24.01 23.36 -3.27
C TRP A 203 -23.96 22.88 -4.71
N ASN A 204 -24.61 23.62 -5.62
CA ASN A 204 -24.56 23.35 -7.05
C ASN A 204 -24.71 21.86 -7.42
N SER A 205 -25.60 21.17 -6.70
CA SER A 205 -25.81 19.73 -6.83
C SER A 205 -27.06 19.51 -7.67
N ALA A 206 -27.02 18.55 -8.59
CA ALA A 206 -28.10 18.30 -9.52
C ALA A 206 -28.22 16.80 -9.82
N LEU A 207 -29.46 16.34 -9.92
CA LEU A 207 -29.84 15.06 -10.50
C LEU A 207 -30.74 15.36 -11.70
N GLY A 208 -30.27 15.06 -12.90
CA GLY A 208 -31.03 15.23 -14.14
C GLY A 208 -31.38 13.88 -14.75
N ILE A 209 -32.57 13.80 -15.33
CA ILE A 209 -33.03 12.71 -16.18
C ILE A 209 -33.48 13.35 -17.48
N SER A 210 -32.89 12.93 -18.60
CA SER A 210 -33.14 13.56 -19.89
C SER A 210 -34.63 13.57 -20.26
N PHE A 211 -35.09 14.68 -20.84
CA PHE A 211 -36.47 14.88 -21.28
C PHE A 211 -36.83 13.97 -22.47
N TYR A 212 -35.88 13.77 -23.37
CA TYR A 212 -36.05 13.02 -24.63
C TYR A 212 -35.13 11.80 -24.73
N GLY A 213 -34.33 11.54 -23.69
CA GLY A 213 -33.40 10.41 -23.61
C GLY A 213 -33.56 9.64 -22.31
N ASN A 214 -32.84 8.53 -22.19
CA ASN A 214 -32.89 7.67 -21.02
C ASN A 214 -31.65 7.80 -20.14
N ALA A 215 -30.95 8.95 -20.19
CA ALA A 215 -29.75 9.17 -19.39
C ALA A 215 -30.10 9.83 -18.05
N ILE A 216 -29.48 9.35 -16.98
CA ILE A 216 -29.40 10.00 -15.67
C ILE A 216 -28.05 10.70 -15.60
N ASP A 217 -28.05 11.98 -15.23
CA ASP A 217 -26.85 12.75 -14.91
C ASP A 217 -26.88 13.13 -13.43
N LEU A 218 -25.75 13.00 -12.75
CA LEU A 218 -25.57 13.30 -11.33
C LEU A 218 -24.38 14.24 -11.17
N THR A 219 -24.60 15.34 -10.47
CA THR A 219 -23.56 16.23 -9.96
C THR A 219 -23.81 16.43 -8.47
N LEU A 220 -22.90 15.98 -7.63
CA LEU A 220 -22.94 16.23 -6.19
C LEU A 220 -21.67 16.99 -5.83
N GLN A 221 -21.82 18.23 -5.38
CA GLN A 221 -20.71 19.02 -4.85
C GLN A 221 -21.09 19.43 -3.43
N GLY A 222 -20.18 19.17 -2.50
CA GLY A 222 -20.53 19.30 -1.11
C GLY A 222 -19.35 19.26 -0.17
N LYS A 223 -19.65 19.47 1.11
CA LYS A 223 -18.74 19.26 2.24
C LYS A 223 -19.34 18.21 3.15
N LEU A 224 -18.54 17.25 3.57
CA LEU A 224 -18.86 16.30 4.63
C LEU A 224 -17.93 16.62 5.81
N ASP A 225 -18.49 17.05 6.95
CA ASP A 225 -17.70 17.49 8.12
C ASP A 225 -16.57 18.47 7.72
N ASP A 226 -16.94 19.54 7.00
CA ASP A 226 -16.07 20.58 6.42
C ASP A 226 -15.12 20.15 5.27
N GLN A 227 -15.13 18.88 4.87
CA GLN A 227 -14.25 18.38 3.81
C GLN A 227 -14.96 18.31 2.47
N SER A 228 -14.42 19.02 1.48
CA SER A 228 -15.02 19.09 0.16
C SER A 228 -14.93 17.76 -0.58
N PHE A 229 -16.05 17.37 -1.20
CA PHE A 229 -16.12 16.26 -2.14
C PHE A 229 -16.84 16.71 -3.41
N GLN A 230 -16.49 16.09 -4.52
CA GLN A 230 -17.23 16.26 -5.77
C GLN A 230 -17.43 14.89 -6.42
N ILE A 231 -18.66 14.59 -6.80
CA ILE A 231 -19.04 13.36 -7.49
C ILE A 231 -19.80 13.77 -8.74
N TYR A 232 -19.30 13.36 -9.89
CA TYR A 232 -19.97 13.51 -11.17
C TYR A 232 -20.31 12.12 -11.67
N GLY A 233 -21.47 11.95 -12.30
CA GLY A 233 -21.88 10.66 -12.83
C GLY A 233 -22.85 10.81 -13.97
N SER A 234 -22.85 9.82 -14.86
CA SER A 234 -23.94 9.62 -15.79
C SER A 234 -24.19 8.14 -16.02
N ALA A 235 -25.45 7.76 -16.20
CA ALA A 235 -25.89 6.40 -16.45
C ALA A 235 -26.91 6.36 -17.58
N ASP A 236 -26.88 5.32 -18.39
CA ASP A 236 -27.77 5.14 -19.53
C ASP A 236 -28.81 4.05 -19.20
N LEU A 237 -30.10 4.37 -19.37
CA LEU A 237 -31.24 3.50 -19.11
C LEU A 237 -31.93 3.04 -20.40
N ASN A 238 -31.23 3.01 -21.54
CA ASN A 238 -31.83 2.66 -22.83
C ASN A 238 -32.42 1.24 -22.91
N GLU A 239 -31.90 0.27 -22.16
CA GLU A 239 -32.35 -1.13 -22.17
C GLU A 239 -32.88 -1.57 -20.79
N PHE A 240 -34.08 -2.17 -20.77
CA PHE A 240 -34.74 -2.69 -19.55
C PHE A 240 -35.18 -4.15 -19.74
N PRO A 241 -35.03 -5.02 -18.72
CA PRO A 241 -34.46 -4.75 -17.40
C PRO A 241 -32.95 -4.45 -17.48
N ILE A 242 -32.46 -3.63 -16.53
CA ILE A 242 -31.03 -3.34 -16.43
C ILE A 242 -30.36 -4.57 -15.81
N THR A 243 -29.48 -5.20 -16.57
CA THR A 243 -28.61 -6.30 -16.16
C THR A 243 -27.17 -5.80 -16.06
N LEU A 244 -26.28 -6.59 -15.45
CA LEU A 244 -24.86 -6.23 -15.41
C LEU A 244 -24.25 -6.13 -16.82
N GLU A 245 -24.77 -6.88 -17.79
CA GLU A 245 -24.29 -6.92 -19.17
C GLU A 245 -24.61 -5.62 -19.90
N ASN A 246 -25.87 -5.16 -19.88
CA ASN A 246 -26.30 -3.95 -20.58
C ASN A 246 -26.10 -2.65 -19.78
N LEU A 247 -25.79 -2.72 -18.48
CA LEU A 247 -25.50 -1.55 -17.66
C LEU A 247 -24.36 -0.73 -18.26
N LYS A 248 -24.60 0.58 -18.42
CA LYS A 248 -23.65 1.57 -18.89
C LYS A 248 -23.67 2.78 -17.97
N PHE A 249 -22.52 3.10 -17.38
CA PHE A 249 -22.36 4.28 -16.55
C PHE A 249 -20.91 4.77 -16.53
N GLN A 250 -20.76 6.03 -16.15
CA GLN A 250 -19.48 6.64 -15.80
C GLN A 250 -19.64 7.47 -14.54
N SER A 251 -18.62 7.50 -13.70
CA SER A 251 -18.57 8.36 -12.53
C SER A 251 -17.15 8.86 -12.30
N THR A 252 -17.02 10.07 -11.79
CA THR A 252 -15.75 10.67 -11.36
C THR A 252 -15.94 11.20 -9.95
N ILE A 253 -15.17 10.66 -9.01
CA ILE A 253 -15.11 11.13 -7.63
C ILE A 253 -13.80 11.90 -7.48
N ILE A 254 -13.88 13.13 -6.97
CA ILE A 254 -12.73 13.99 -6.69
C ILE A 254 -12.64 14.19 -5.18
N LEU A 255 -11.46 13.87 -4.64
CA LEU A 255 -11.09 14.07 -3.25
C LEU A 255 -10.04 15.18 -3.19
N ASP A 256 -10.37 16.29 -2.54
CA ASP A 256 -9.42 17.38 -2.29
C ASP A 256 -9.22 17.51 -0.78
N LYS A 257 -7.98 17.27 -0.34
CA LYS A 257 -7.55 17.27 1.07
C LYS A 257 -8.51 16.51 2.00
N CYS A 258 -9.03 15.38 1.53
CA CYS A 258 -9.95 14.53 2.27
C CYS A 258 -9.20 13.85 3.41
N SER A 259 -9.60 14.12 4.66
CA SER A 259 -9.05 13.43 5.82
C SER A 259 -9.73 12.09 5.99
N LEU A 260 -8.94 11.04 6.14
CA LEU A 260 -9.45 9.70 6.42
C LEU A 260 -10.12 9.55 7.79
N SER A 261 -10.03 10.57 8.67
CA SER A 261 -10.78 10.61 9.92
C SER A 261 -12.30 10.48 9.72
N ILE A 262 -12.84 10.92 8.59
CA ILE A 262 -14.27 10.81 8.30
C ILE A 262 -14.69 9.34 8.13
N PHE A 263 -13.79 8.49 7.65
CA PHE A 263 -14.01 7.06 7.41
C PHE A 263 -13.54 6.18 8.58
N ARG A 264 -13.40 6.74 9.79
CA ARG A 264 -12.88 6.02 10.96
C ARG A 264 -13.54 4.66 11.15
N ASP A 265 -14.86 4.58 10.98
CA ASP A 265 -15.65 3.36 11.19
C ASP A 265 -15.32 2.26 10.16
N LEU A 266 -15.03 2.64 8.92
CA LEU A 266 -14.59 1.73 7.86
C LEU A 266 -13.13 1.29 8.06
N LEU A 267 -12.30 2.16 8.63
CA LEU A 267 -10.87 1.94 8.78
C LEU A 267 -10.50 1.15 10.04
N VAL A 268 -11.46 0.84 10.92
CA VAL A 268 -11.26 -0.05 12.09
C VAL A 268 -10.75 -1.45 11.69
N ILE A 269 -10.96 -1.85 10.44
CA ILE A 269 -10.44 -3.09 9.85
C ILE A 269 -8.91 -3.20 9.86
N PHE A 270 -8.21 -2.07 10.01
CA PHE A 270 -6.75 -1.98 10.09
C PHE A 270 -6.31 -1.69 11.54
N PRO A 271 -6.15 -2.72 12.40
CA PRO A 271 -5.96 -2.52 13.84
C PRO A 271 -4.67 -1.78 14.20
N ASN A 272 -3.66 -1.79 13.33
CA ASN A 272 -2.36 -1.17 13.58
C ASN A 272 -2.34 0.33 13.23
N ALA A 273 -3.25 0.77 12.35
CA ALA A 273 -3.23 2.09 11.76
C ALA A 273 -4.07 3.11 12.55
N ASP A 274 -3.63 4.36 12.49
CA ASP A 274 -4.40 5.54 12.86
C ASP A 274 -4.38 6.51 11.68
N PHE A 275 -5.49 6.52 10.93
CA PHE A 275 -5.65 7.37 9.76
C PHE A 275 -6.29 8.73 10.09
N SER A 276 -6.44 9.08 11.36
CA SER A 276 -7.06 10.36 11.77
C SER A 276 -6.31 11.59 11.23
N LYS A 277 -5.00 11.46 10.99
CA LYS A 277 -4.13 12.51 10.45
C LYS A 277 -3.86 12.36 8.95
N THR A 278 -4.34 11.27 8.33
CA THR A 278 -4.01 10.92 6.96
C THR A 278 -4.89 11.71 6.00
N ILE A 279 -4.25 12.38 5.04
CA ILE A 279 -4.91 13.22 4.04
C ILE A 279 -4.76 12.56 2.68
N LEU A 280 -5.86 12.40 1.96
CA LEU A 280 -5.93 11.90 0.60
C LEU A 280 -6.32 13.03 -0.36
N ASN A 281 -5.59 13.11 -1.46
CA ASN A 281 -5.97 13.90 -2.64
C ASN A 281 -6.06 12.94 -3.83
N GLY A 282 -7.05 13.07 -4.69
CA GLY A 282 -7.11 12.21 -5.86
C GLY A 282 -8.40 12.25 -6.64
N THR A 283 -8.42 11.43 -7.68
CA THR A 283 -9.56 11.23 -8.55
C THR A 283 -9.75 9.74 -8.79
N VAL A 284 -11.00 9.28 -8.65
CA VAL A 284 -11.43 7.93 -9.00
C VAL A 284 -12.41 8.05 -10.15
N LYS A 285 -12.04 7.56 -11.33
CA LYS A 285 -12.93 7.46 -12.48
C LYS A 285 -13.42 6.03 -12.62
N ILE A 286 -14.73 5.83 -12.57
CA ILE A 286 -15.39 4.53 -12.72
C ILE A 286 -16.10 4.55 -14.07
N LYS A 287 -15.92 3.52 -14.89
CA LYS A 287 -16.58 3.40 -16.19
C LYS A 287 -17.03 1.96 -16.41
N LYS A 288 -18.24 1.79 -16.91
CA LYS A 288 -18.79 0.52 -17.38
C LYS A 288 -19.50 0.77 -18.70
N ALA A 289 -19.14 0.00 -19.73
CA ALA A 289 -19.85 -0.05 -20.99
C ALA A 289 -20.58 -1.39 -21.15
N PRO A 290 -21.55 -1.50 -22.06
CA PRO A 290 -22.25 -2.76 -22.31
C PRO A 290 -21.27 -3.87 -22.68
N ASN A 291 -21.46 -5.07 -22.12
CA ASN A 291 -20.62 -6.26 -22.31
C ASN A 291 -19.14 -6.10 -21.90
N GLU A 292 -18.78 -5.01 -21.23
CA GLU A 292 -17.43 -4.78 -20.69
C GLU A 292 -17.39 -4.95 -19.16
N THR A 293 -16.18 -5.04 -18.62
CA THR A 293 -15.92 -5.04 -17.17
C THR A 293 -16.09 -3.63 -16.57
N ILE A 294 -16.19 -3.55 -15.23
CA ILE A 294 -16.19 -2.24 -14.56
C ILE A 294 -14.73 -1.79 -14.41
N ASN A 295 -14.38 -0.69 -15.07
CA ASN A 295 -13.03 -0.12 -15.05
C ASN A 295 -12.95 1.01 -14.01
N PHE A 296 -11.94 0.99 -13.15
CA PHE A 296 -11.61 2.06 -12.22
C PHE A 296 -10.22 2.59 -12.57
N ASN A 297 -10.11 3.90 -12.79
CA ASN A 297 -8.84 4.61 -12.90
C ASN A 297 -8.68 5.49 -11.66
N VAL A 298 -7.69 5.17 -10.82
CA VAL A 298 -7.45 5.83 -9.55
C VAL A 298 -6.11 6.54 -9.60
N ILE A 299 -6.13 7.86 -9.43
CA ILE A 299 -4.94 8.67 -9.22
C ILE A 299 -5.08 9.28 -7.83
N ALA A 300 -4.19 8.91 -6.89
CA ALA A 300 -4.28 9.38 -5.52
C ALA A 300 -2.90 9.69 -4.93
N GLN A 301 -2.87 10.63 -4.00
CA GLN A 301 -1.73 10.94 -3.15
C GLN A 301 -2.19 10.91 -1.70
N GLY A 302 -1.63 9.98 -0.92
CA GLY A 302 -1.84 9.92 0.52
C GLY A 302 -0.65 10.46 1.29
N LYS A 303 -0.91 11.23 2.33
CA LYS A 303 0.10 11.80 3.23
C LYS A 303 -0.24 11.51 4.68
N ASN A 304 0.78 11.52 5.55
CA ASN A 304 0.62 11.47 7.00
C ASN A 304 -0.05 10.17 7.50
N PHE A 305 0.37 9.03 6.97
CA PHE A 305 0.02 7.71 7.50
C PHE A 305 0.63 7.54 8.90
N ALA A 306 -0.09 6.94 9.84
CA ALA A 306 0.41 6.75 11.20
C ALA A 306 0.00 5.39 11.79
N TYR A 307 0.84 4.87 12.68
CA TYR A 307 0.43 3.82 13.62
C TYR A 307 -0.31 4.45 14.80
N LYS A 308 -1.11 3.66 15.50
CA LYS A 308 -1.71 4.08 16.78
C LYS A 308 -0.64 4.56 17.75
N GLY A 309 -0.76 5.82 18.20
CA GLY A 309 0.22 6.47 19.09
C GLY A 309 1.55 6.85 18.43
N GLY A 310 1.71 6.63 17.12
CA GLY A 310 2.93 6.91 16.37
C GLY A 310 2.93 8.28 15.68
N ASN A 311 4.12 8.70 15.24
CA ASN A 311 4.28 9.90 14.42
C ASN A 311 3.85 9.64 12.97
N PRO A 312 3.19 10.61 12.30
CA PRO A 312 2.84 10.52 10.89
C PRO A 312 4.07 10.38 9.98
N PHE A 313 3.92 9.65 8.89
CA PHE A 313 4.94 9.44 7.86
C PHE A 313 4.30 9.18 6.49
N GLY A 314 5.13 9.21 5.45
CA GLY A 314 4.73 8.82 4.09
C GLY A 314 4.09 9.95 3.28
N ASP A 315 4.52 10.03 2.02
CA ASP A 315 3.91 10.83 0.95
C ASP A 315 3.91 9.94 -0.29
N ILE A 316 2.80 9.23 -0.51
CA ILE A 316 2.70 8.13 -1.45
C ILE A 316 1.71 8.50 -2.54
N LYS A 317 2.20 8.53 -3.78
CA LYS A 317 1.40 8.71 -4.99
C LYS A 317 1.14 7.35 -5.62
N ILE A 318 -0.11 7.10 -6.00
CA ILE A 318 -0.57 5.89 -6.67
C ILE A 318 -1.31 6.31 -7.94
N ASN A 319 -0.99 5.64 -9.04
CA ASN A 319 -1.76 5.69 -10.27
C ASN A 319 -2.05 4.25 -10.69
N THR A 320 -3.32 3.85 -10.74
CA THR A 320 -3.71 2.46 -11.02
C THR A 320 -4.97 2.37 -11.86
N GLU A 321 -4.97 1.39 -12.77
CA GLU A 321 -6.17 0.90 -13.43
C GLU A 321 -6.57 -0.45 -12.82
N LEU A 322 -7.86 -0.62 -12.61
CA LEU A 322 -8.49 -1.82 -12.05
C LEU A 322 -9.66 -2.21 -12.95
N ARG A 323 -9.75 -3.49 -13.33
CA ARG A 323 -10.90 -4.01 -14.08
C ARG A 323 -11.58 -5.11 -13.28
N LEU A 324 -12.80 -4.84 -12.84
CA LEU A 324 -13.63 -5.75 -12.07
C LEU A 324 -14.58 -6.51 -13.00
N ASP A 325 -14.35 -7.81 -13.09
CA ASP A 325 -15.17 -8.79 -13.80
C ASP A 325 -15.91 -9.65 -12.78
N ILE A 326 -17.14 -9.25 -12.47
CA ILE A 326 -17.97 -9.91 -11.45
C ILE A 326 -18.35 -11.34 -11.88
N PRO A 327 -18.82 -11.60 -13.12
CA PRO A 327 -19.17 -12.95 -13.57
C PRO A 327 -18.02 -13.95 -13.45
N ASN A 328 -16.82 -13.55 -13.86
CA ASN A 328 -15.65 -14.42 -13.81
C ASN A 328 -14.92 -14.38 -12.46
N LYS A 329 -15.43 -13.63 -11.48
CA LYS A 329 -14.81 -13.41 -10.16
C LYS A 329 -13.33 -13.04 -10.30
N LYS A 330 -13.06 -12.09 -11.19
CA LYS A 330 -11.73 -11.70 -11.64
C LYS A 330 -11.51 -10.20 -11.50
N LEU A 331 -10.31 -9.84 -11.06
CA LEU A 331 -9.88 -8.45 -10.85
C LEU A 331 -8.52 -8.31 -11.51
N ASP A 332 -8.48 -7.60 -12.62
CA ASP A 332 -7.24 -7.31 -13.32
C ASP A 332 -6.71 -5.95 -12.88
N PHE A 333 -5.39 -5.89 -12.77
CA PHE A 333 -4.62 -4.68 -12.54
C PHE A 333 -3.69 -4.50 -13.76
N PRO A 334 -4.17 -3.90 -14.86
CA PRO A 334 -3.34 -3.68 -16.06
C PRO A 334 -2.06 -2.90 -15.74
N TYR A 335 -2.17 -1.93 -14.84
CA TYR A 335 -1.03 -1.26 -14.23
C TYR A 335 -1.36 -0.71 -12.84
N ILE A 336 -0.33 -0.69 -12.02
CA ILE A 336 -0.22 -0.01 -10.74
C ILE A 336 1.12 0.71 -10.80
N SER A 337 1.16 2.00 -10.55
CA SER A 337 2.37 2.78 -10.42
C SER A 337 2.37 3.46 -9.05
N VAL A 338 3.48 3.34 -8.34
CA VAL A 338 3.64 3.87 -6.98
C VAL A 338 4.91 4.70 -6.92
N VAL A 339 4.81 5.89 -6.34
CA VAL A 339 5.94 6.78 -6.05
C VAL A 339 5.84 7.25 -4.61
N TRP A 340 6.84 6.88 -3.83
CA TRP A 340 7.13 7.43 -2.51
C TRP A 340 8.52 8.07 -2.55
N PRO A 341 8.60 9.41 -2.70
CA PRO A 341 9.86 10.10 -2.95
C PRO A 341 10.97 9.72 -1.97
N GLY A 342 12.11 9.28 -2.50
CA GLY A 342 13.29 8.88 -1.72
C GLY A 342 13.21 7.51 -1.05
N ILE A 343 12.05 6.85 -1.08
CA ILE A 343 11.81 5.55 -0.43
C ILE A 343 11.50 4.44 -1.45
N ALA A 344 10.55 4.64 -2.37
CA ALA A 344 10.21 3.65 -3.38
C ALA A 344 9.68 4.28 -4.67
N GLU A 345 10.04 3.70 -5.80
CA GLU A 345 9.40 3.96 -7.09
C GLU A 345 9.29 2.64 -7.84
N GLY A 346 8.08 2.28 -8.26
CA GLY A 346 7.87 1.04 -8.95
C GLY A 346 6.52 0.93 -9.63
N SER A 347 6.36 -0.18 -10.34
CA SER A 347 5.11 -0.54 -10.97
C SER A 347 4.80 -2.01 -10.78
N ALA A 348 3.52 -2.35 -10.80
CA ALA A 348 3.06 -3.71 -10.78
C ALA A 348 1.91 -3.89 -11.77
N LYS A 349 1.73 -5.12 -12.25
CA LYS A 349 0.53 -5.54 -12.99
C LYS A 349 0.20 -6.97 -12.61
N GLY A 350 -1.07 -7.33 -12.66
CA GLY A 350 -1.46 -8.65 -12.23
C GLY A 350 -2.95 -8.91 -12.29
N THR A 351 -3.33 -10.07 -11.77
CA THR A 351 -4.70 -10.54 -11.76
C THR A 351 -4.99 -11.27 -10.45
N ILE A 352 -6.20 -11.09 -9.93
CA ILE A 352 -6.75 -11.84 -8.80
C ILE A 352 -8.00 -12.58 -9.27
N LEU A 353 -8.10 -13.86 -8.93
CA LEU A 353 -9.26 -14.72 -9.17
C LEU A 353 -9.79 -15.18 -7.81
N TRP A 354 -11.05 -14.88 -7.46
CA TRP A 354 -11.69 -15.32 -6.22
C TRP A 354 -12.82 -16.34 -6.48
N ASN A 355 -12.42 -17.53 -6.90
CA ASN A 355 -13.34 -18.68 -7.02
C ASN A 355 -13.43 -19.42 -5.68
N TYR A 356 -13.35 -20.75 -5.69
CA TYR A 356 -13.29 -21.58 -4.48
C TYR A 356 -12.12 -21.16 -3.56
N LYS A 357 -10.96 -20.85 -4.15
CA LYS A 357 -9.78 -20.27 -3.48
C LYS A 357 -9.34 -19.00 -4.21
N THR A 358 -8.75 -18.07 -3.47
CA THR A 358 -8.16 -16.85 -4.05
C THR A 358 -6.82 -17.18 -4.68
N ASN A 359 -6.66 -16.94 -5.98
CA ASN A 359 -5.34 -17.01 -6.63
C ASN A 359 -4.97 -15.62 -7.14
N ALA A 360 -3.73 -15.21 -6.93
CA ALA A 360 -3.22 -13.95 -7.45
C ALA A 360 -1.89 -14.16 -8.16
N SER A 361 -1.65 -13.39 -9.21
CA SER A 361 -0.37 -13.35 -9.90
C SER A 361 0.00 -11.91 -10.23
N PHE A 362 1.20 -11.49 -9.84
CA PHE A 362 1.68 -10.13 -10.05
C PHE A 362 3.11 -10.13 -10.60
N GLN A 363 3.36 -9.25 -11.56
CA GLN A 363 4.69 -8.85 -11.98
C GLN A 363 4.99 -7.51 -11.34
N ILE A 364 6.12 -7.40 -10.64
CA ILE A 364 6.52 -6.23 -9.86
C ILE A 364 7.87 -5.74 -10.39
N THR A 365 7.98 -4.45 -10.63
CA THR A 365 9.22 -3.78 -10.99
C THR A 365 9.46 -2.58 -10.08
N ALA A 366 10.72 -2.29 -9.78
CA ALA A 366 11.08 -1.09 -9.01
C ALA A 366 12.36 -0.44 -9.56
N ASN A 367 12.42 0.89 -9.56
CA ASN A 367 13.63 1.66 -9.88
C ASN A 367 14.53 1.82 -8.65
N TYR A 368 13.90 1.99 -7.49
CA TYR A 368 14.53 1.99 -6.17
C TYR A 368 13.51 1.53 -5.12
N LEU A 369 14.01 0.87 -4.07
CA LEU A 369 13.17 0.32 -3.01
C LEU A 369 13.96 0.25 -1.70
N ASP A 370 13.52 1.01 -0.69
CA ASP A 370 13.87 0.78 0.70
C ASP A 370 12.87 -0.23 1.30
N TYR A 371 13.33 -1.46 1.51
CA TYR A 371 12.44 -2.54 1.96
C TYR A 371 11.87 -2.27 3.36
N HIS A 372 12.63 -1.61 4.24
CA HIS A 372 12.26 -1.43 5.64
C HIS A 372 11.09 -0.45 5.74
N SER A 373 11.18 0.65 5.01
CA SER A 373 10.15 1.68 4.95
C SER A 373 8.87 1.17 4.27
N VAL A 374 9.00 0.43 3.17
CA VAL A 374 7.84 -0.19 2.50
C VAL A 374 7.19 -1.27 3.35
N PHE A 375 7.97 -2.10 4.04
CA PHE A 375 7.44 -3.11 4.95
C PHE A 375 6.72 -2.47 6.16
N ARG A 376 7.26 -1.38 6.68
CA ARG A 376 6.59 -0.55 7.70
C ARG A 376 5.25 -0.02 7.20
N LEU A 377 5.19 0.54 5.99
CA LEU A 377 3.93 0.97 5.40
C LEU A 377 2.93 -0.20 5.25
N ALA A 378 3.38 -1.35 4.72
CA ALA A 378 2.53 -2.52 4.49
C ALA A 378 1.88 -3.04 5.78
N LYS A 379 2.60 -2.99 6.92
CA LYS A 379 2.07 -3.38 8.24
C LYS A 379 0.90 -2.52 8.74
N LEU A 380 0.72 -1.30 8.23
CA LEU A 380 -0.48 -0.50 8.54
C LEU A 380 -1.74 -1.12 7.95
N PHE A 381 -1.63 -1.79 6.81
CA PHE A 381 -2.75 -2.37 6.08
C PHE A 381 -2.96 -3.86 6.42
N GLU A 382 -2.37 -4.34 7.51
CA GLU A 382 -2.68 -5.67 8.05
C GLU A 382 -4.15 -5.70 8.48
N PHE A 383 -4.90 -6.69 8.00
CA PHE A 383 -6.35 -6.75 8.16
C PHE A 383 -6.74 -7.51 9.43
N THR A 384 -7.85 -7.11 10.05
CA THR A 384 -8.39 -7.80 11.24
C THR A 384 -8.91 -9.20 10.91
N LYS A 385 -8.56 -10.18 11.73
CA LYS A 385 -9.04 -11.57 11.59
C LYS A 385 -10.52 -11.76 11.93
N LYS A 386 -11.21 -10.73 12.43
CA LYS A 386 -12.63 -10.81 12.83
C LYS A 386 -13.57 -11.19 11.68
N PHE A 387 -13.19 -10.87 10.44
CA PHE A 387 -14.00 -11.17 9.25
C PHE A 387 -13.52 -12.42 8.48
N ASP A 388 -12.49 -13.11 8.98
CA ASP A 388 -11.99 -14.32 8.33
C ASP A 388 -12.98 -15.47 8.52
N ASN A 389 -13.45 -16.04 7.41
CA ASN A 389 -14.18 -17.31 7.45
C ASN A 389 -13.17 -18.45 7.66
N PRO A 390 -13.20 -19.17 8.79
CA PRO A 390 -12.22 -20.22 9.10
C PRO A 390 -12.28 -21.40 8.12
N ASN A 391 -13.41 -21.57 7.42
CA ASN A 391 -13.62 -22.67 6.47
C ASN A 391 -13.18 -22.30 5.04
N ARG A 392 -12.75 -21.05 4.79
CA ARG A 392 -12.29 -20.64 3.46
C ARG A 392 -10.87 -21.17 3.21
N PRO A 393 -10.61 -21.84 2.07
CA PRO A 393 -9.26 -22.29 1.76
C PRO A 393 -8.32 -21.09 1.60
N ASN A 394 -7.10 -21.24 2.11
CA ASN A 394 -6.06 -20.23 1.97
C ASN A 394 -5.78 -19.94 0.49
N GLY A 395 -5.60 -18.66 0.18
CA GLY A 395 -5.21 -18.23 -1.15
C GLY A 395 -3.76 -18.60 -1.50
N VAL A 396 -3.46 -18.59 -2.79
CA VAL A 396 -2.10 -18.78 -3.33
C VAL A 396 -1.73 -17.58 -4.19
N PHE A 397 -0.60 -16.95 -3.89
CA PHE A 397 -0.19 -15.70 -4.52
C PHE A 397 1.18 -15.90 -5.15
N TYR A 398 1.32 -15.53 -6.42
CA TYR A 398 2.56 -15.60 -7.18
C TYR A 398 3.05 -14.18 -7.49
N PHE A 399 4.34 -13.94 -7.30
CA PHE A 399 4.97 -12.66 -7.58
C PHE A 399 6.28 -12.91 -8.34
N SER A 400 6.40 -12.30 -9.51
CA SER A 400 7.67 -12.20 -10.24
C SER A 400 8.20 -10.79 -10.06
N ALA A 401 9.37 -10.65 -9.44
CA ALA A 401 9.95 -9.38 -9.06
C ALA A 401 11.23 -9.08 -9.87
N ASP A 402 11.33 -7.89 -10.45
CA ASP A 402 12.55 -7.33 -11.05
C ASP A 402 12.82 -5.95 -10.43
N LEU A 403 13.61 -5.95 -9.36
CA LEU A 403 13.79 -4.79 -8.49
C LEU A 403 15.18 -4.19 -8.69
N LYS A 404 15.26 -2.89 -8.94
CA LYS A 404 16.53 -2.15 -9.04
C LYS A 404 16.79 -1.38 -7.75
N ASN A 405 18.06 -1.22 -7.41
CA ASN A 405 18.53 -0.42 -6.27
C ASN A 405 17.79 -0.73 -4.96
N VAL A 406 17.71 -2.01 -4.59
CA VAL A 406 17.08 -2.44 -3.34
C VAL A 406 18.07 -2.20 -2.20
N TYR A 407 17.66 -1.44 -1.19
CA TYR A 407 18.41 -1.31 0.06
C TYR A 407 17.85 -2.30 1.07
N ALA A 408 18.64 -3.29 1.50
CA ALA A 408 18.26 -4.31 2.47
C ALA A 408 19.49 -4.83 3.24
N LEU A 409 19.32 -5.17 4.53
CA LEU A 409 20.39 -5.66 5.41
C LEU A 409 21.67 -4.79 5.35
N LYS A 410 21.51 -3.46 5.39
CA LYS A 410 22.62 -2.47 5.23
C LYS A 410 23.39 -2.54 3.90
N HIS A 411 22.91 -3.30 2.92
CA HIS A 411 23.50 -3.42 1.59
C HIS A 411 22.59 -2.83 0.52
N ARG A 412 23.20 -2.37 -0.57
CA ARG A 412 22.48 -1.98 -1.78
C ARG A 412 22.69 -3.05 -2.85
N PHE A 413 21.60 -3.63 -3.32
CA PHE A 413 21.54 -4.56 -4.43
C PHE A 413 21.13 -3.79 -5.68
N PRO A 414 22.03 -3.59 -6.68
CA PRO A 414 21.67 -2.88 -7.90
C PRO A 414 20.52 -3.53 -8.66
N VAL A 415 20.46 -4.87 -8.63
CA VAL A 415 19.40 -5.67 -9.23
C VAL A 415 19.10 -6.86 -8.33
N LEU A 416 17.82 -7.10 -8.07
CA LEU A 416 17.29 -8.27 -7.37
C LEU A 416 16.09 -8.81 -8.15
N LYS A 417 16.24 -10.02 -8.69
CA LYS A 417 15.16 -10.76 -9.33
C LYS A 417 14.72 -11.91 -8.45
N ALA A 418 13.41 -12.14 -8.33
CA ALA A 418 12.89 -13.22 -7.50
C ALA A 418 11.54 -13.74 -7.98
N GLU A 419 11.35 -15.05 -7.89
CA GLU A 419 10.06 -15.72 -8.08
C GLU A 419 9.53 -16.16 -6.71
N VAL A 420 8.43 -15.55 -6.29
CA VAL A 420 7.87 -15.69 -4.94
C VAL A 420 6.48 -16.30 -5.01
N LYS A 421 6.25 -17.34 -4.24
CA LYS A 421 4.95 -17.96 -4.02
C LYS A 421 4.59 -17.87 -2.55
N TYR A 422 3.53 -17.15 -2.22
CA TYR A 422 2.92 -17.18 -0.90
C TYR A 422 1.75 -18.16 -0.88
N ALA A 423 1.84 -19.14 0.02
CA ALA A 423 0.78 -20.06 0.35
C ALA A 423 0.82 -20.28 1.86
N TYR A 424 -0.17 -19.74 2.58
CA TYR A 424 -0.16 -19.69 4.04
C TYR A 424 0.24 -21.04 4.66
N PRO A 425 1.18 -21.07 5.64
CA PRO A 425 1.89 -19.92 6.23
C PRO A 425 3.23 -19.58 5.55
N TRP A 426 3.52 -20.15 4.38
CA TRP A 426 4.85 -20.09 3.78
C TRP A 426 4.96 -19.09 2.64
N ILE A 427 6.07 -18.35 2.61
CA ILE A 427 6.58 -17.65 1.44
C ILE A 427 7.72 -18.50 0.89
N GLN A 428 7.56 -19.04 -0.33
CA GLN A 428 8.57 -19.80 -1.04
C GLN A 428 9.17 -18.91 -2.12
N ILE A 429 10.48 -18.71 -2.09
CA ILE A 429 11.25 -18.04 -3.13
C ILE A 429 11.97 -19.14 -3.89
N SER A 430 11.42 -19.58 -5.03
CA SER A 430 11.96 -20.72 -5.78
C SER A 430 13.32 -20.43 -6.38
N SER A 431 13.54 -19.18 -6.75
CA SER A 431 14.81 -18.65 -7.19
C SER A 431 14.88 -17.15 -6.88
N PHE A 432 16.06 -16.69 -6.48
CA PHE A 432 16.42 -15.29 -6.48
C PHE A 432 17.82 -15.11 -7.08
N HIS A 433 18.02 -13.97 -7.73
CA HIS A 433 19.28 -13.54 -8.31
C HIS A 433 19.53 -12.10 -7.88
N ALA A 434 20.53 -11.90 -7.04
CA ALA A 434 20.89 -10.61 -6.50
C ALA A 434 22.30 -10.21 -6.96
N TYR A 435 22.44 -9.06 -7.59
CA TYR A 435 23.75 -8.49 -7.89
C TYR A 435 24.22 -7.65 -6.71
N ILE A 436 25.49 -7.73 -6.36
CA ILE A 436 26.07 -6.96 -5.26
C ILE A 436 27.60 -6.92 -5.38
N TYR A 437 28.20 -5.73 -5.20
CA TYR A 437 29.65 -5.50 -5.21
C TYR A 437 30.43 -6.22 -6.33
N ASN A 438 29.98 -6.05 -7.58
CA ASN A 438 30.54 -6.68 -8.80
C ASN A 438 30.47 -8.22 -8.87
N GLY A 439 29.74 -8.84 -7.93
CA GLY A 439 29.41 -10.25 -7.95
C GLY A 439 27.91 -10.47 -7.89
N GLU A 440 27.53 -11.72 -7.64
CA GLU A 440 26.13 -12.15 -7.60
C GLU A 440 25.88 -13.22 -6.54
N ILE A 441 24.63 -13.28 -6.08
CA ILE A 441 24.09 -14.29 -5.20
C ILE A 441 22.92 -14.95 -5.93
N LEU A 442 23.00 -16.27 -6.07
CA LEU A 442 21.95 -17.11 -6.63
C LEU A 442 21.42 -18.01 -5.52
N GLY A 443 20.12 -18.13 -5.36
CA GLY A 443 19.60 -18.99 -4.31
C GLY A 443 18.11 -19.18 -4.31
N LYS A 444 17.64 -19.83 -3.26
CA LYS A 444 16.23 -20.05 -2.95
C LYS A 444 16.00 -19.85 -1.46
N SER A 445 14.77 -19.54 -1.09
CA SER A 445 14.42 -19.33 0.31
C SER A 445 13.02 -19.84 0.62
N LYS A 446 12.80 -20.17 1.88
CA LYS A 446 11.50 -20.47 2.46
C LYS A 446 11.37 -19.69 3.75
N ILE A 447 10.32 -18.88 3.85
CA ILE A 447 10.10 -17.96 4.97
C ILE A 447 8.74 -18.26 5.58
N ASN A 448 8.68 -18.39 6.91
CA ASN A 448 7.45 -18.35 7.67
C ASN A 448 7.35 -16.99 8.38
N PRO A 449 6.62 -16.00 7.82
CA PRO A 449 6.53 -14.67 8.40
C PRO A 449 5.82 -14.64 9.76
N PHE A 450 5.04 -15.66 10.11
CA PHE A 450 4.33 -15.71 11.40
C PHE A 450 5.23 -16.19 12.55
N LYS A 451 6.21 -17.03 12.23
CA LYS A 451 7.28 -17.43 13.15
C LYS A 451 8.56 -16.59 12.95
N SER A 452 8.58 -15.70 11.95
CA SER A 452 9.79 -14.99 11.52
C SER A 452 10.98 -15.95 11.33
N LYS A 453 10.70 -17.13 10.76
CA LYS A 453 11.69 -18.17 10.44
C LYS A 453 12.10 -18.07 8.98
N PHE A 454 13.41 -18.05 8.73
CA PHE A 454 14.02 -17.94 7.41
C PHE A 454 14.90 -19.15 7.14
N GLU A 455 14.65 -19.84 6.04
CA GLU A 455 15.49 -20.91 5.50
C GLU A 455 16.04 -20.42 4.16
N VAL A 456 17.37 -20.37 4.00
CA VAL A 456 18.02 -19.84 2.80
C VAL A 456 19.09 -20.81 2.35
N GLN A 457 19.14 -21.08 1.05
CA GLN A 457 20.22 -21.82 0.40
C GLN A 457 20.66 -21.03 -0.81
N GLY A 458 21.98 -20.87 -0.98
CA GLY A 458 22.49 -20.13 -2.12
C GLY A 458 23.97 -20.32 -2.38
N GLU A 459 24.38 -19.66 -3.44
CA GLU A 459 25.74 -19.63 -3.95
C GLU A 459 26.12 -18.17 -4.21
N VAL A 460 27.34 -17.83 -3.81
CA VAL A 460 27.96 -16.54 -4.00
C VAL A 460 29.03 -16.68 -5.07
N TYR A 461 29.05 -15.73 -6.01
CA TYR A 461 30.03 -15.67 -7.08
C TYR A 461 30.70 -14.30 -7.11
N ARG A 462 32.02 -14.29 -6.90
CA ARG A 462 32.90 -13.13 -7.09
C ARG A 462 32.46 -11.86 -6.34
N ILE A 463 31.97 -11.99 -5.11
CA ILE A 463 31.60 -10.81 -4.30
C ILE A 463 32.85 -10.27 -3.60
N GLN A 464 33.02 -8.94 -3.58
CA GLN A 464 34.11 -8.30 -2.83
C GLN A 464 33.89 -8.45 -1.32
N SER A 465 34.73 -9.26 -0.65
CA SER A 465 34.56 -9.65 0.76
C SER A 465 34.63 -8.47 1.73
N ASP A 466 35.53 -7.52 1.48
CA ASP A 466 35.70 -6.29 2.26
C ASP A 466 34.40 -5.46 2.29
N ARG A 467 33.76 -5.30 1.11
CA ARG A 467 32.55 -4.49 0.98
C ARG A 467 31.33 -5.12 1.68
N VAL A 468 31.25 -6.44 1.70
CA VAL A 468 30.18 -7.15 2.42
C VAL A 468 30.34 -7.03 3.93
N LEU A 469 31.58 -7.03 4.44
CA LEU A 469 31.81 -7.01 5.88
C LEU A 469 31.74 -5.60 6.48
N MET A 470 32.11 -4.57 5.71
CA MET A 470 32.24 -3.19 6.18
C MET A 470 31.01 -2.61 6.93
N PRO A 471 29.75 -2.96 6.61
CA PRO A 471 28.59 -2.49 7.40
C PRO A 471 28.46 -3.12 8.80
N TYR A 472 29.25 -4.15 9.10
CA TYR A 472 29.21 -4.93 10.35
C TYR A 472 30.51 -4.86 11.15
N VAL A 473 31.64 -4.55 10.50
CA VAL A 473 32.95 -4.40 11.14
C VAL A 473 33.54 -3.02 10.86
N ASN A 474 34.17 -2.41 11.87
CA ASN A 474 34.71 -1.05 11.74
C ASN A 474 36.01 -0.96 10.94
N ASP A 475 36.69 -2.09 10.70
CA ASP A 475 37.97 -2.14 10.00
C ASP A 475 37.87 -3.13 8.84
N GLN A 476 38.66 -2.89 7.80
CA GLN A 476 38.88 -3.89 6.76
C GLN A 476 39.72 -5.04 7.34
N ILE A 477 39.16 -6.24 7.36
CA ILE A 477 39.78 -7.46 7.91
C ILE A 477 40.33 -8.33 6.78
N ILE A 478 39.59 -8.43 5.68
CA ILE A 478 39.91 -9.26 4.54
C ILE A 478 39.35 -8.64 3.27
N SER A 479 40.12 -8.69 2.18
CA SER A 479 39.70 -8.32 0.83
C SER A 479 39.86 -9.51 -0.13
N GLY A 480 39.27 -9.40 -1.33
CA GLY A 480 39.36 -10.41 -2.39
C GLY A 480 38.00 -10.83 -2.94
N ASN A 481 38.03 -11.70 -3.96
CA ASN A 481 36.83 -12.19 -4.60
C ASN A 481 36.32 -13.44 -3.89
N MET A 482 35.20 -13.31 -3.19
CA MET A 482 34.55 -14.38 -2.43
C MET A 482 33.64 -15.22 -3.33
N PHE A 483 33.75 -16.54 -3.17
CA PHE A 483 32.86 -17.57 -3.67
C PHE A 483 32.40 -18.39 -2.48
N SER A 484 31.14 -18.81 -2.44
CA SER A 484 30.63 -19.59 -1.33
C SER A 484 29.42 -20.40 -1.74
N LYS A 485 29.28 -21.62 -1.23
CA LYS A 485 27.98 -22.29 -1.15
C LYS A 485 27.54 -22.28 0.30
N PHE A 486 26.30 -21.89 0.56
CA PHE A 486 25.82 -21.77 1.92
C PHE A 486 24.37 -22.25 2.05
N ASN A 487 24.05 -22.73 3.24
CA ASN A 487 22.70 -22.86 3.74
C ASN A 487 22.65 -22.28 5.15
N PHE A 488 21.53 -21.64 5.50
CA PHE A 488 21.27 -21.27 6.88
C PHE A 488 19.78 -21.28 7.19
N THR A 489 19.48 -21.48 8.45
CA THR A 489 18.19 -21.24 9.08
C THR A 489 18.38 -20.21 10.18
N THR A 490 17.43 -19.30 10.34
CA THR A 490 17.40 -18.37 11.48
C THR A 490 15.96 -18.06 11.83
N GLU A 491 15.71 -17.74 13.10
CA GLU A 491 14.42 -17.35 13.64
C GLU A 491 14.61 -16.08 14.46
N VAL A 492 13.76 -15.08 14.24
CA VAL A 492 13.83 -13.79 14.96
C VAL A 492 12.53 -13.55 15.69
N HIS A 493 12.59 -13.23 16.98
CA HIS A 493 11.38 -12.97 17.75
C HIS A 493 10.65 -11.72 17.24
N ASN A 494 9.31 -11.78 17.20
CA ASN A 494 8.47 -10.70 16.66
C ASN A 494 8.61 -9.35 17.40
N GLN A 495 9.15 -9.35 18.62
CA GLN A 495 9.37 -8.17 19.47
C GLN A 495 10.86 -7.78 19.57
N SER A 496 11.70 -8.28 18.68
CA SER A 496 13.14 -7.95 18.68
C SER A 496 13.37 -6.45 18.55
N SER A 497 14.12 -5.87 19.48
CA SER A 497 14.57 -4.47 19.43
C SER A 497 15.73 -4.26 18.45
N ASP A 498 16.49 -5.32 18.15
CA ASP A 498 17.57 -5.34 17.16
C ASP A 498 17.49 -6.61 16.31
N PHE A 499 16.67 -6.52 15.26
CA PHE A 499 16.45 -7.61 14.31
C PHE A 499 17.77 -8.16 13.75
N LEU A 500 18.75 -7.31 13.44
CA LEU A 500 19.99 -7.76 12.79
C LEU A 500 20.88 -8.54 13.75
N ALA A 501 21.06 -8.04 14.97
CA ALA A 501 21.85 -8.74 15.98
C ALA A 501 21.25 -10.13 16.27
N GLU A 502 19.93 -10.20 16.43
CA GLU A 502 19.24 -11.46 16.69
C GLU A 502 19.26 -12.41 15.49
N PHE A 503 19.08 -11.88 14.27
CA PHE A 503 19.15 -12.65 13.03
C PHE A 503 20.47 -13.41 12.90
N PHE A 504 21.61 -12.76 13.18
CA PHE A 504 22.93 -13.41 13.14
C PHE A 504 23.15 -14.34 14.33
N ARG A 505 22.74 -13.95 15.54
CA ARG A 505 22.93 -14.76 16.75
C ARG A 505 22.21 -16.11 16.68
N ASN A 506 21.01 -16.13 16.13
CA ASN A 506 20.16 -17.33 16.01
C ASN A 506 20.41 -18.09 14.69
N MET A 507 21.39 -17.66 13.89
CA MET A 507 21.72 -18.31 12.63
C MET A 507 22.38 -19.66 12.89
N GLU A 508 21.81 -20.70 12.28
CA GLU A 508 22.40 -22.03 12.20
C GLU A 508 22.59 -22.37 10.73
N GLY A 509 23.77 -22.84 10.35
CA GLY A 509 24.05 -23.03 8.94
C GLY A 509 25.36 -23.74 8.66
N SER A 510 25.60 -23.99 7.39
CA SER A 510 26.82 -24.63 6.93
C SER A 510 27.12 -24.26 5.49
N GLY A 511 28.38 -24.44 5.10
CA GLY A 511 28.78 -24.16 3.74
C GLY A 511 30.28 -24.25 3.56
N ASN A 512 30.73 -23.66 2.46
CA ASN A 512 32.13 -23.41 2.20
C ASN A 512 32.31 -21.99 1.70
N PHE A 513 33.51 -21.46 1.86
CA PHE A 513 33.92 -20.25 1.18
C PHE A 513 35.30 -20.43 0.57
N GLN A 514 35.55 -19.66 -0.49
CA GLN A 514 36.86 -19.46 -1.10
C GLN A 514 37.00 -17.98 -1.45
N ILE A 515 38.06 -17.35 -0.99
CA ILE A 515 38.43 -15.98 -1.34
C ILE A 515 39.68 -16.05 -2.19
N LEU A 516 39.61 -15.48 -3.39
CA LEU A 516 40.71 -15.48 -4.36
C LEU A 516 41.34 -14.10 -4.47
N ASN A 517 42.67 -14.09 -4.65
CA ASN A 517 43.48 -12.89 -4.90
C ASN A 517 43.15 -11.78 -3.89
N GLY A 518 43.37 -12.08 -2.61
CA GLY A 518 42.96 -11.24 -1.51
C GLY A 518 44.11 -10.84 -0.60
N GLU A 519 43.79 -9.96 0.35
CA GLU A 519 44.72 -9.50 1.37
C GLU A 519 44.07 -9.65 2.74
N LEU A 520 44.83 -10.14 3.71
CA LEU A 520 44.50 -9.94 5.12
C LEU A 520 44.95 -8.53 5.53
N LEU A 521 44.09 -7.85 6.29
CA LEU A 521 44.23 -6.43 6.63
C LEU A 521 44.01 -6.20 8.14
N GLY A 522 44.55 -5.10 8.64
CA GLY A 522 44.37 -4.68 10.04
C GLY A 522 44.78 -5.76 11.05
N TYR A 523 43.94 -5.99 12.07
CA TYR A 523 44.18 -7.00 13.10
C TYR A 523 44.15 -8.45 12.58
N ALA A 524 43.67 -8.69 11.35
CA ALA A 524 43.75 -10.00 10.72
C ALA A 524 45.20 -10.39 10.36
N ASN A 525 46.11 -9.41 10.31
CA ASN A 525 47.55 -9.62 10.10
C ASN A 525 48.30 -10.01 11.38
N PHE A 526 47.63 -10.68 12.30
CA PHE A 526 48.18 -11.18 13.56
C PHE A 526 49.37 -12.15 13.34
N MET A 527 49.58 -12.63 12.10
CA MET A 527 50.76 -13.40 11.69
C MET A 527 52.03 -12.55 11.57
N ILE A 528 51.94 -11.24 11.27
CA ILE A 528 53.11 -10.38 11.02
C ILE A 528 54.04 -10.28 12.25
N PRO A 529 53.55 -10.01 13.48
CA PRO A 529 54.40 -10.02 14.68
C PRO A 529 55.07 -11.37 14.92
N VAL A 530 54.36 -12.46 14.66
CA VAL A 530 54.86 -13.83 14.82
C VAL A 530 55.96 -14.13 13.79
N LEU A 531 55.74 -13.76 12.52
CA LEU A 531 56.71 -13.93 11.43
C LEU A 531 57.97 -13.08 11.63
N ASN A 532 57.82 -11.85 12.14
CA ASN A 532 58.97 -10.99 12.49
C ASN A 532 59.77 -11.55 13.67
N THR A 533 59.09 -12.11 14.67
CA THR A 533 59.75 -12.78 15.80
C THR A 533 60.51 -14.02 15.33
N LEU A 534 59.90 -14.83 14.46
CA LEU A 534 60.55 -15.98 13.86
C LEU A 534 61.72 -15.59 12.96
N GLY A 535 61.60 -14.52 12.16
CA GLY A 535 62.68 -14.00 11.32
C GLY A 535 63.95 -13.71 12.12
N LYS A 536 63.80 -13.23 13.36
CA LYS A 536 64.92 -13.03 14.31
C LYS A 536 65.50 -14.34 14.87
N ILE A 537 64.71 -15.40 14.96
CA ILE A 537 65.11 -16.70 15.54
C ILE A 537 65.73 -17.62 14.48
N VAL A 538 65.23 -17.61 13.24
CA VAL A 538 65.61 -18.55 12.17
C VAL A 538 66.24 -17.90 10.92
N SER A 539 66.73 -16.66 11.03
CA SER A 539 67.40 -15.93 9.93
C SER A 539 66.58 -15.84 8.63
N PHE A 540 65.27 -15.70 8.76
CA PHE A 540 64.35 -15.53 7.62
C PHE A 540 64.17 -14.04 7.32
N ASN A 541 64.29 -13.64 6.05
CA ASN A 541 63.95 -12.27 5.62
C ASN A 541 62.44 -12.08 5.83
N GLY A 542 62.07 -11.31 6.85
CA GLY A 542 60.68 -11.09 7.25
C GLY A 542 59.79 -10.56 6.12
N ILE A 543 58.47 -10.62 6.32
CA ILE A 543 57.49 -10.08 5.37
C ILE A 543 57.32 -8.58 5.64
N ASP A 544 57.34 -7.75 4.59
CA ASP A 544 57.12 -6.30 4.73
C ASP A 544 55.73 -6.01 5.33
N GLY A 545 55.75 -5.26 6.43
CA GLY A 545 54.90 -5.51 7.60
C GLY A 545 53.55 -4.81 7.63
N ARG A 546 52.74 -4.83 6.56
CA ARG A 546 51.38 -4.25 6.61
C ARG A 546 50.25 -5.11 6.07
N LYS A 547 50.56 -6.10 5.23
CA LYS A 547 49.57 -6.89 4.49
C LYS A 547 50.06 -8.32 4.31
N VAL A 548 49.15 -9.29 4.40
CA VAL A 548 49.44 -10.67 3.99
C VAL A 548 48.60 -10.97 2.76
N GLU A 549 49.25 -10.96 1.60
CA GLU A 549 48.62 -11.29 0.33
C GLU A 549 48.47 -12.81 0.18
N PHE A 550 47.34 -13.24 -0.38
CA PHE A 550 47.05 -14.64 -0.64
C PHE A 550 46.40 -14.83 -2.01
N SER A 551 46.78 -15.93 -2.69
CA SER A 551 46.11 -16.37 -3.93
C SER A 551 44.78 -17.05 -3.63
N SER A 552 44.68 -17.77 -2.50
CA SER A 552 43.47 -18.49 -2.11
C SER A 552 43.36 -18.64 -0.59
N LEU A 553 42.21 -18.30 -0.02
CA LEU A 553 41.79 -18.62 1.35
C LEU A 553 40.49 -19.41 1.29
N LYS A 554 40.46 -20.65 1.78
CA LYS A 554 39.26 -21.50 1.73
C LYS A 554 39.00 -22.23 3.04
N SER A 555 37.73 -22.51 3.33
CA SER A 555 37.32 -23.34 4.47
C SER A 555 35.90 -23.85 4.25
N ASN A 556 35.61 -25.05 4.74
CA ASN A 556 34.25 -25.41 5.13
C ASN A 556 33.92 -24.70 6.46
N PHE A 557 32.65 -24.32 6.62
CA PHE A 557 32.19 -23.65 7.81
C PHE A 557 30.88 -24.25 8.33
N LYS A 558 30.68 -24.09 9.64
CA LYS A 558 29.43 -24.34 10.34
C LYS A 558 29.11 -23.14 11.21
N ILE A 559 27.86 -22.74 11.29
CA ILE A 559 27.36 -21.72 12.20
C ILE A 559 26.40 -22.42 13.15
N GLU A 560 26.67 -22.35 14.44
CA GLU A 560 25.77 -22.84 15.49
C GLU A 560 26.10 -22.13 16.81
N ASN A 561 25.13 -22.00 17.70
CA ASN A 561 25.35 -21.45 19.05
C ASN A 561 26.13 -20.12 19.06
N ASN A 562 25.73 -19.17 18.20
CA ASN A 562 26.35 -17.84 18.09
C ASN A 562 27.84 -17.85 17.66
N ARG A 563 28.31 -18.94 17.04
CA ARG A 563 29.71 -19.13 16.62
C ARG A 563 29.82 -19.56 15.17
N PHE A 564 30.78 -18.97 14.47
CA PHE A 564 31.23 -19.35 13.13
C PHE A 564 32.46 -20.25 13.26
N TYR A 565 32.32 -21.52 12.92
CA TYR A 565 33.37 -22.53 12.99
C TYR A 565 34.04 -22.70 11.63
N PHE A 566 35.36 -22.60 11.60
CA PHE A 566 36.21 -22.96 10.46
C PHE A 566 36.72 -24.39 10.67
N GLN A 567 36.30 -25.31 9.81
CA GLN A 567 36.64 -26.73 9.97
C GLN A 567 38.03 -27.06 9.40
N ASP A 568 38.37 -26.49 8.26
CA ASP A 568 39.58 -26.79 7.49
C ASP A 568 40.08 -25.55 6.74
N LEU A 569 40.36 -24.48 7.48
CA LEU A 569 40.90 -23.25 6.94
C LEU A 569 42.23 -23.52 6.24
N LYS A 570 42.39 -23.05 5.00
CA LYS A 570 43.62 -23.17 4.21
C LYS A 570 43.90 -21.84 3.50
N LEU A 571 45.05 -21.26 3.77
CA LEU A 571 45.57 -20.05 3.14
C LEU A 571 46.78 -20.43 2.27
N GLN A 572 46.78 -19.95 1.03
CA GLN A 572 47.89 -20.07 0.09
C GLN A 572 48.30 -18.66 -0.33
N GLY A 573 49.52 -18.26 0.01
CA GLY A 573 50.10 -16.97 -0.35
C GLY A 573 51.48 -17.11 -0.99
N ASN A 574 52.09 -15.98 -1.32
CA ASN A 574 53.42 -15.95 -1.91
C ASN A 574 54.48 -16.19 -0.84
N GLY A 575 55.02 -17.41 -0.75
CA GLY A 575 56.02 -17.77 0.26
C GLY A 575 55.45 -18.02 1.66
N LEU A 576 54.12 -18.06 1.82
CA LEU A 576 53.45 -18.37 3.08
C LEU A 576 52.23 -19.25 2.82
N GLU A 577 52.12 -20.37 3.53
CA GLU A 577 50.90 -21.16 3.59
C GLU A 577 50.43 -21.25 5.05
N ALA A 578 49.12 -21.35 5.25
CA ALA A 578 48.57 -21.68 6.56
C ALA A 578 47.47 -22.73 6.42
N ASP A 579 47.37 -23.62 7.40
CA ASP A 579 46.14 -24.39 7.63
C ASP A 579 45.68 -24.24 9.07
N GLY A 580 44.40 -24.42 9.33
CA GLY A 580 43.93 -24.37 10.71
C GLY A 580 42.45 -24.63 10.87
N LYS A 581 42.03 -24.49 12.11
CA LYS A 581 40.65 -24.70 12.54
C LYS A 581 40.35 -23.84 13.75
N GLY A 582 39.07 -23.65 14.02
CA GLY A 582 38.61 -22.99 15.23
C GLY A 582 37.32 -22.23 14.99
N ASN A 583 37.05 -21.19 15.76
CA ASN A 583 35.81 -20.46 15.69
C ASN A 583 35.93 -19.00 16.11
N ILE A 584 34.98 -18.19 15.64
CA ILE A 584 34.78 -16.81 16.05
C ILE A 584 33.30 -16.62 16.41
N SER A 585 32.98 -16.05 17.57
CA SER A 585 31.60 -15.69 17.93
C SER A 585 31.19 -14.35 17.30
N PHE A 586 29.89 -14.14 17.07
CA PHE A 586 29.39 -12.82 16.63
C PHE A 586 29.60 -11.72 17.69
N GLU A 587 29.90 -12.12 18.94
CA GLU A 587 30.30 -11.25 20.05
C GLU A 587 31.82 -11.01 20.13
N LYS A 588 32.56 -11.48 19.12
CA LYS A 588 34.00 -11.28 18.93
C LYS A 588 34.91 -12.17 19.79
N ASP A 589 34.41 -13.24 20.39
CA ASP A 589 35.29 -14.24 21.00
C ASP A 589 35.97 -15.04 19.90
N VAL A 590 37.26 -15.34 20.07
CA VAL A 590 38.07 -16.06 19.11
C VAL A 590 38.74 -17.24 19.79
N ASP A 591 38.72 -18.39 19.13
CA ASP A 591 39.49 -19.58 19.49
C ASP A 591 39.96 -20.26 18.19
N LEU A 592 41.14 -19.90 17.73
CA LEU A 592 41.72 -20.35 16.46
C LEU A 592 43.10 -20.98 16.68
N ILE A 593 43.36 -22.06 15.95
CA ILE A 593 44.67 -22.70 15.87
C ILE A 593 45.07 -22.72 14.39
N LEU A 594 46.23 -22.15 14.08
CA LEU A 594 46.75 -21.97 12.73
C LEU A 594 48.18 -22.50 12.62
N ASN A 595 48.42 -23.43 11.73
CA ASN A 595 49.74 -23.95 11.40
C ASN A 595 50.30 -23.18 10.20
N LEU A 596 51.27 -22.31 10.42
CA LEU A 596 51.99 -21.63 9.34
C LEU A 596 53.08 -22.54 8.76
N ARG A 597 53.28 -22.44 7.45
CA ARG A 597 54.40 -23.00 6.70
C ARG A 597 55.03 -21.90 5.85
N LEU A 598 56.36 -21.82 5.86
CA LEU A 598 57.11 -20.85 5.06
C LEU A 598 57.53 -21.48 3.73
N GLY A 599 57.30 -20.77 2.63
CA GLY A 599 57.65 -21.21 1.28
C GLY A 599 59.14 -20.97 0.98
N GLY A 600 59.85 -22.02 0.59
CA GLY A 600 61.27 -22.00 0.17
C GLY A 600 61.75 -23.38 -0.30
N ASN A 601 62.87 -23.44 -1.04
CA ASN A 601 63.42 -24.70 -1.54
C ASN A 601 64.03 -25.53 -0.40
N ILE A 602 63.37 -26.66 -0.11
CA ILE A 602 63.83 -27.82 0.67
C ILE A 602 63.67 -27.73 2.21
N VAL A 603 64.06 -26.66 2.90
CA VAL A 603 64.01 -26.64 4.41
C VAL A 603 62.76 -25.97 4.99
N GLY A 604 62.24 -24.90 4.36
CA GLY A 604 61.08 -24.15 4.86
C GLY A 604 59.75 -24.91 4.85
N LYS A 605 59.61 -25.91 3.96
CA LYS A 605 58.38 -26.72 3.81
C LYS A 605 58.09 -27.66 4.99
N ALA A 606 59.10 -28.01 5.79
CA ALA A 606 58.96 -28.98 6.89
C ALA A 606 58.54 -28.35 8.22
N LEU A 607 58.82 -27.05 8.43
CA LEU A 607 58.54 -26.37 9.68
C LEU A 607 57.08 -25.91 9.72
N LYS A 608 56.25 -26.57 10.55
CA LYS A 608 54.90 -26.14 10.88
C LYS A 608 54.92 -25.35 12.18
N ILE A 609 54.58 -24.07 12.13
CA ILE A 609 54.51 -23.20 13.31
C ILE A 609 53.04 -23.09 13.76
N PRO A 610 52.66 -23.70 14.88
CA PRO A 610 51.33 -23.54 15.45
C PRO A 610 51.19 -22.18 16.15
N ILE A 611 50.24 -21.36 15.67
CA ILE A 611 49.79 -20.11 16.27
C ILE A 611 48.44 -20.34 16.92
N ILE A 612 48.34 -19.97 18.19
CA ILE A 612 47.10 -20.00 18.96
C ILE A 612 46.60 -18.56 19.09
N TYR A 613 45.34 -18.34 18.75
CA TYR A 613 44.63 -17.09 18.98
C TYR A 613 43.36 -17.36 19.78
N LYS A 614 43.44 -17.07 21.08
CA LYS A 614 42.37 -17.29 22.04
C LYS A 614 42.07 -16.02 22.83
N GLY A 615 40.78 -15.68 22.98
CA GLY A 615 40.31 -14.52 23.74
C GLY A 615 39.35 -13.67 22.93
N ARG A 616 39.54 -12.34 22.91
CA ARG A 616 38.62 -11.40 22.23
C ARG A 616 39.28 -10.71 21.05
N PHE A 617 38.55 -10.61 19.93
CA PHE A 617 39.04 -10.02 18.70
C PHE A 617 39.53 -8.58 18.90
N LYS A 618 40.74 -8.28 18.42
CA LYS A 618 41.49 -7.02 18.62
C LYS A 618 42.05 -6.74 20.03
N GLN A 619 41.68 -7.54 21.03
CA GLN A 619 42.14 -7.33 22.41
C GLN A 619 43.18 -8.37 22.83
N SER A 620 43.06 -9.59 22.33
CA SER A 620 43.97 -10.70 22.67
C SER A 620 45.05 -10.88 21.62
N ILE A 621 46.30 -10.99 22.05
CA ILE A 621 47.47 -11.13 21.18
C ILE A 621 47.63 -12.61 20.80
N PRO A 622 47.79 -12.96 19.51
CA PRO A 622 48.13 -14.33 19.12
C PRO A 622 49.53 -14.71 19.62
N TYR A 623 49.77 -16.00 19.87
CA TYR A 623 51.08 -16.47 20.29
C TYR A 623 51.43 -17.81 19.64
N ILE A 624 52.72 -18.10 19.48
CA ILE A 624 53.17 -19.43 19.05
C ILE A 624 52.93 -20.40 20.20
N ASP A 625 52.48 -21.62 19.91
CA ASP A 625 52.29 -22.67 20.93
C ASP A 625 53.55 -22.80 21.83
N PRO A 626 53.43 -22.52 23.14
CA PRO A 626 54.55 -22.58 24.06
C PRO A 626 55.21 -23.96 24.14
N ILE A 627 54.45 -25.04 23.95
CA ILE A 627 54.97 -26.41 23.96
C ILE A 627 55.85 -26.65 22.74
N TRP A 628 55.37 -26.21 21.56
CA TRP A 628 56.14 -26.28 20.32
C TRP A 628 57.43 -25.45 20.42
N LEU A 629 57.34 -24.20 20.89
CA LEU A 629 58.51 -23.34 21.10
C LEU A 629 59.55 -24.00 22.01
N GLY A 630 59.11 -24.57 23.13
CA GLY A 630 59.97 -25.32 24.04
C GLY A 630 60.65 -26.52 23.36
N SER A 631 59.92 -27.26 22.52
CA SER A 631 60.47 -28.43 21.81
C SER A 631 61.51 -28.05 20.74
N VAL A 632 61.27 -26.98 19.97
CA VAL A 632 62.22 -26.50 18.95
C VAL A 632 63.46 -25.95 19.61
N PHE A 633 63.31 -25.23 20.72
CA PHE A 633 64.42 -24.74 21.53
C PHE A 633 65.23 -25.89 22.11
N ALA A 634 64.60 -26.88 22.74
CA ALA A 634 65.26 -28.07 23.27
C ALA A 634 66.00 -28.84 22.16
N GLY A 635 65.37 -29.05 21.00
CA GLY A 635 66.02 -29.65 19.83
C GLY A 635 67.24 -28.84 19.36
N SER A 636 67.10 -27.52 19.21
CA SER A 636 68.19 -26.65 18.75
C SER A 636 69.36 -26.57 19.74
N THR A 637 69.11 -26.67 21.05
CA THR A 637 70.14 -26.63 22.10
C THR A 637 70.79 -28.00 22.33
N ILE A 638 70.05 -29.10 22.19
CA ILE A 638 70.57 -30.47 22.28
C ILE A 638 71.40 -30.83 21.03
N PHE A 639 71.01 -30.35 19.85
CA PHE A 639 71.76 -30.55 18.60
C PHE A 639 72.77 -29.43 18.30
N ALA A 640 72.81 -28.34 19.07
CA ALA A 640 73.80 -27.27 18.93
C ALA A 640 75.26 -27.77 18.87
N PRO A 641 75.70 -28.80 19.63
CA PRO A 641 77.07 -29.30 19.54
C PRO A 641 77.39 -30.04 18.24
N PHE A 642 76.39 -30.47 17.47
CA PHE A 642 76.58 -31.25 16.25
C PHE A 642 76.62 -30.41 14.96
N PHE A 643 76.21 -29.13 15.02
CA PHE A 643 76.17 -28.23 13.86
C PHE A 643 77.23 -27.10 13.89
N THR A 644 78.18 -27.12 14.83
CA THR A 644 79.25 -26.10 14.97
C THR A 644 80.31 -26.11 13.87
N LEU A 645 80.18 -26.92 12.81
CA LEU A 645 81.23 -27.05 11.80
C LEU A 645 81.21 -25.99 10.67
N VAL A 646 80.32 -24.99 10.72
CA VAL A 646 80.34 -23.87 9.76
C VAL A 646 80.20 -22.51 10.47
N GLY A 647 81.33 -22.04 11.02
CA GLY A 647 81.76 -20.64 11.24
C GLY A 647 80.77 -19.57 11.75
N GLY A 648 80.95 -19.14 13.01
CA GLY A 648 80.56 -17.79 13.49
C GLY A 648 80.31 -17.69 15.02
N PRO A 649 81.02 -16.83 15.79
CA PRO A 649 81.01 -16.85 17.27
C PRO A 649 79.86 -16.06 17.93
N TYR A 650 78.65 -16.02 17.35
CA TYR A 650 77.54 -15.19 17.86
C TYR A 650 76.19 -15.91 18.08
N GLY A 651 76.16 -17.25 18.04
CA GLY A 651 74.89 -18.01 18.09
C GLY A 651 74.21 -18.19 19.45
N GLY A 652 74.93 -18.00 20.57
CA GLY A 652 74.43 -18.41 21.91
C GLY A 652 73.67 -17.33 22.71
N GLY A 653 74.06 -16.06 22.60
CA GLY A 653 73.56 -15.00 23.50
C GLY A 653 72.27 -14.30 23.07
N ILE A 654 72.01 -14.23 21.77
CA ILE A 654 70.90 -13.44 21.21
C ILE A 654 69.61 -14.29 21.14
N ALA A 655 69.72 -15.59 20.87
CA ALA A 655 68.59 -16.51 20.89
C ALA A 655 68.05 -16.73 22.32
N GLY A 656 68.92 -16.81 23.33
CA GLY A 656 68.52 -17.03 24.72
C GLY A 656 67.79 -15.84 25.36
N SER A 657 68.23 -14.60 25.08
CA SER A 657 67.63 -13.39 25.65
C SER A 657 66.25 -13.10 25.04
N VAL A 658 66.12 -13.13 23.71
CA VAL A 658 64.87 -12.84 22.99
C VAL A 658 63.80 -13.92 23.23
N VAL A 659 64.18 -15.19 23.36
CA VAL A 659 63.25 -16.28 23.70
C VAL A 659 62.84 -16.21 25.18
N SER A 660 63.74 -15.85 26.10
CA SER A 660 63.37 -15.67 27.52
C SER A 660 62.37 -14.53 27.72
N GLU A 661 62.51 -13.46 26.94
CA GLU A 661 61.61 -12.30 26.99
C GLU A 661 60.25 -12.63 26.35
N TYR A 662 60.22 -13.30 25.19
CA TYR A 662 58.98 -13.75 24.56
C TYR A 662 58.23 -14.81 25.39
N VAL A 663 58.94 -15.77 25.98
CA VAL A 663 58.34 -16.79 26.86
C VAL A 663 57.85 -16.15 28.15
N ARG A 664 58.57 -15.16 28.71
CA ARG A 664 58.10 -14.38 29.86
C ARG A 664 56.84 -13.59 29.51
N ASP A 665 56.81 -12.89 28.38
CA ASP A 665 55.67 -12.08 27.97
C ASP A 665 54.45 -12.93 27.60
N ALA A 666 54.66 -14.09 26.95
CA ALA A 666 53.61 -15.08 26.70
C ALA A 666 53.09 -15.73 27.99
N TRP A 667 53.97 -15.97 28.97
CA TRP A 667 53.62 -16.50 30.29
C TRP A 667 52.90 -15.46 31.16
N GLU A 668 53.26 -14.19 31.10
CA GLU A 668 52.55 -13.09 31.76
C GLU A 668 51.19 -12.83 31.10
N GLY A 669 51.09 -12.91 29.76
CA GLY A 669 49.82 -12.89 29.03
C GLY A 669 48.91 -14.07 29.40
N PHE A 670 49.48 -15.26 29.57
CA PHE A 670 48.77 -16.46 30.06
C PHE A 670 48.28 -16.30 31.51
N LYS A 671 49.11 -15.75 32.41
CA LYS A 671 48.69 -15.42 33.78
C LYS A 671 47.59 -14.35 33.80
N GLY A 672 47.66 -13.36 32.92
CA GLY A 672 46.63 -12.32 32.76
C GLY A 672 45.27 -12.87 32.35
N LEU A 673 45.21 -13.98 31.59
CA LEU A 673 43.96 -14.66 31.22
C LEU A 673 43.27 -15.38 32.39
N PHE A 674 44.02 -15.75 33.44
CA PHE A 674 43.48 -16.34 34.68
C PHE A 674 43.33 -15.33 35.82
N ALA A 675 43.91 -14.14 35.68
CA ALA A 675 43.75 -13.04 36.63
C ALA A 675 42.57 -12.15 36.23
N SER A 676 41.34 -12.61 36.47
CA SER A 676 40.17 -11.72 36.46
C SER A 676 39.36 -11.86 37.74
N LYS A 677 39.11 -10.70 38.35
CA LYS A 677 38.26 -10.38 39.51
C LYS A 677 38.83 -10.65 40.90
N GLU A 678 39.71 -9.76 41.33
CA GLU A 678 39.61 -9.24 42.70
C GLU A 678 40.27 -7.86 42.82
N LYS A 679 39.47 -6.80 42.64
CA LYS A 679 39.57 -5.53 43.36
C LYS A 679 38.54 -4.53 42.82
N ASN A 680 37.42 -4.45 43.53
CA ASN A 680 36.92 -3.17 44.04
C ASN A 680 35.90 -3.44 45.14
N LYS A 681 36.42 -3.61 46.36
CA LYS A 681 35.73 -3.28 47.61
C LYS A 681 36.78 -2.74 48.58
N LYS A 682 36.48 -1.55 49.12
CA LYS A 682 37.25 -0.71 50.07
C LYS A 682 38.35 0.12 49.38
N LYS A 683 38.35 1.45 49.44
CA LYS A 683 37.70 2.42 50.31
C LYS A 683 37.39 3.68 49.50
#